data_AF-B7RYH5-F1
#
_entry.id   AF-B7RYH5-F1
#
_cell.length_a   1.000
_cell.length_b   1.000
_cell.length_c   1.000
_cell.angle_alpha   90.00
_cell.angle_beta   90.00
_cell.angle_gamma   90.00
#
_symmetry.space_group_name_H-M   'P 1'
#
loop_
_entity.id
_entity.type
_entity.pdbx_description
1 polymer ?
#
loop_
_entity_poly.entity_id
_entity_poly.type
_entity_poly.pdbx_seq_one_letter_code
_entity_poly.pdbx_strand_id
1 'polypeptide(L)'
;MNKFNLTFWGEILPGKDPQQVKLRFAKLFGIDDPERVDHFFSGETITLRRNLDRKVAGEYFHKLHKLGVTAELVKVEPTPETPPTPAVAHKIDDDELQWETARRQAELDSLNRRTQEQKKKADEQARQRAAEEESEKARRAAKEALLKKQQAEKSERKAEETERKRVAAAETKRLREEEAVQRKAQAEKEQLRKAEEAERKRIAAAEAKRLREEEAARLKALAQKKKQRKAEEAWRKREEEAALRKAKAAKAAKEKQRKAEETATKKAAAEKVKREKSEAITRRKTEEAEEKRRLAEEQALTKAAKKVERKQQQAEAARLAAEKAELDKQKAEEVARQKTEKVAKERRRRDIAREEKAAQDALEREHLEQAKRKASEAEEKARTQQQQQRLRDQKEVEERERELEEKAIERGAKALSGAAHLKTTQAKVKSKLELPRKSTAYHSGTGKHQAGEPNLYQLKAFRNRAQVRGRPAIAREKTRKGMFVGAAALAILLLLLGRFASLTAQTIVSGPAGVAASKQGELLIIAGDYLLIHDRAGVASKSIAANKLGLKNLSAPVSYTPSGKVLLQASSKNETDNNVILWLCDLTQESCASLVTENPATTLNSLRVHDLNGDLFIADGSAGKLLKLSANGALKSAVDRPLPDKPVLRLDSGLLFINSKQGPAISVLRYEDTAFGQQLDEILLLPPPALEREHTRVWDFASNGNHWWVTLFNPDNGDSALYLFDRDWSYVRQLSRDEMNLAGQLVNWGRKILLFSQQQSGVLRYGEAGAEEAIFHSPLLEDIINDRASKRQFTALAWYSFIVLLLTIAIGGFAYAYFYSVRALVYKSRPARGADPLDDIADQIHWVKAASTRSGQLRHASIACVILALAVLVTLMGLGVSAVQLLAAMIALIGPFAGLQLILRSEPEHLGLSNEQLVLVDHRQLYHLASGPRIHYRGPFVIIDDVVIFTGTVLLPTLDRSQLDSLARPLIRAGIRVDRKTVLIKLIESHHPVARATQVAALSLLTGMILVVLEQLPW
;
A
#
# COMPACT_ATOMS: atom_id res chain seq x y z
N MET A 1 8.40 -50.27 -40.32
CA MET A 1 8.01 -50.34 -38.88
C MET A 1 7.05 -51.50 -38.71
N ASN A 2 7.21 -52.31 -37.66
CA ASN A 2 6.39 -53.51 -37.47
C ASN A 2 5.02 -53.13 -36.92
N LYS A 3 3.95 -53.52 -37.64
CA LYS A 3 2.56 -53.36 -37.18
C LYS A 3 2.08 -54.67 -36.54
N PHE A 4 1.15 -54.56 -35.60
CA PHE A 4 0.62 -55.69 -34.84
C PHE A 4 -0.91 -55.70 -34.89
N ASN A 5 -1.47 -56.91 -34.94
CA ASN A 5 -2.90 -57.16 -34.72
C ASN A 5 -3.07 -57.70 -33.29
N LEU A 6 -4.05 -57.17 -32.57
CA LEU A 6 -4.43 -57.64 -31.23
C LEU A 6 -5.57 -58.65 -31.38
N THR A 7 -5.29 -59.91 -31.08
CA THR A 7 -6.22 -61.05 -31.18
C THR A 7 -6.66 -61.53 -29.81
N PHE A 8 -7.87 -62.08 -29.73
CA PHE A 8 -8.48 -62.57 -28.51
C PHE A 8 -9.37 -63.78 -28.82
N TRP A 9 -9.30 -64.85 -28.02
CA TRP A 9 -10.03 -66.10 -28.23
C TRP A 9 -10.93 -66.49 -27.04
N GLY A 10 -11.31 -65.54 -26.19
CA GLY A 10 -12.27 -65.78 -25.11
C GLY A 10 -11.71 -66.34 -23.79
N GLU A 11 -10.41 -66.59 -23.68
CA GLU A 11 -9.83 -67.22 -22.49
C GLU A 11 -9.69 -66.26 -21.29
N ILE A 12 -10.09 -66.77 -20.11
CA ILE A 12 -10.09 -66.06 -18.83
C ILE A 12 -9.03 -66.67 -17.91
N LEU A 13 -8.20 -65.83 -17.29
CA LEU A 13 -7.11 -66.24 -16.43
C LEU A 13 -7.63 -66.96 -15.16
N PRO A 14 -6.99 -68.06 -14.72
CA PRO A 14 -7.47 -68.90 -13.63
C PRO A 14 -7.55 -68.13 -12.29
N GLY A 15 -8.57 -68.45 -11.49
CA GLY A 15 -8.84 -67.76 -10.23
C GLY A 15 -9.45 -66.36 -10.40
N LYS A 16 -10.18 -66.12 -11.49
CA LYS A 16 -11.04 -64.94 -11.70
C LYS A 16 -12.48 -65.35 -11.99
N ASP A 17 -13.42 -64.58 -11.44
CA ASP A 17 -14.86 -64.72 -11.65
C ASP A 17 -15.21 -64.38 -13.11
N PRO A 18 -15.73 -65.34 -13.91
CA PRO A 18 -16.02 -65.11 -15.32
C PRO A 18 -17.04 -64.01 -15.58
N GLN A 19 -18.06 -63.83 -14.73
CA GLN A 19 -19.09 -62.81 -14.94
C GLN A 19 -18.52 -61.40 -14.72
N GLN A 20 -17.72 -61.22 -13.66
CA GLN A 20 -17.02 -59.95 -13.45
C GLN A 20 -15.99 -59.64 -14.53
N VAL A 21 -15.31 -60.65 -15.10
CA VAL A 21 -14.37 -60.45 -16.21
C VAL A 21 -15.11 -60.01 -17.48
N LYS A 22 -16.20 -60.69 -17.85
CA LYS A 22 -17.06 -60.31 -18.99
C LYS A 22 -17.62 -58.88 -18.86
N LEU A 23 -18.18 -58.52 -17.71
CA LEU A 23 -18.69 -57.16 -17.44
C LEU A 23 -17.60 -56.08 -17.55
N ARG A 24 -16.36 -56.37 -17.09
CA ARG A 24 -15.23 -55.43 -17.19
C ARG A 24 -14.68 -55.34 -18.62
N PHE A 25 -14.71 -56.43 -19.38
CA PHE A 25 -14.35 -56.46 -20.80
C PHE A 25 -15.33 -55.63 -21.64
N ALA A 26 -16.63 -55.86 -21.46
CA ALA A 26 -17.72 -55.09 -22.08
C ALA A 26 -17.53 -53.58 -21.85
N LYS A 27 -17.26 -53.20 -20.60
CA LYS A 27 -17.00 -51.79 -20.20
C LYS A 27 -15.69 -51.20 -20.74
N LEU A 28 -14.69 -52.00 -21.10
CA LEU A 28 -13.47 -51.50 -21.74
C LEU A 28 -13.71 -51.15 -23.22
N PHE A 29 -14.57 -51.91 -23.90
CA PHE A 29 -14.83 -51.74 -25.34
C PHE A 29 -16.11 -50.98 -25.68
N GLY A 30 -16.97 -50.68 -24.69
CA GLY A 30 -18.24 -49.96 -24.90
C GLY A 30 -19.29 -50.84 -25.59
N ILE A 31 -19.46 -52.07 -25.09
CA ILE A 31 -20.44 -53.03 -25.59
C ILE A 31 -21.54 -53.18 -24.54
N ASP A 32 -22.73 -52.63 -24.82
CA ASP A 32 -23.87 -52.62 -23.89
C ASP A 32 -24.80 -53.85 -24.05
N ASP A 33 -24.53 -54.69 -25.04
CA ASP A 33 -25.29 -55.87 -25.45
C ASP A 33 -24.68 -57.17 -24.85
N PRO A 34 -25.35 -57.88 -23.93
CA PRO A 34 -24.80 -59.06 -23.26
C PRO A 34 -24.52 -60.26 -24.18
N GLU A 35 -25.42 -60.57 -25.12
CA GLU A 35 -25.28 -61.74 -26.01
C GLU A 35 -24.07 -61.55 -26.93
N ARG A 36 -23.89 -60.31 -27.39
CA ARG A 36 -22.73 -59.92 -28.20
C ARG A 36 -21.43 -59.92 -27.42
N VAL A 37 -21.44 -59.68 -26.11
CA VAL A 37 -20.27 -59.88 -25.24
C VAL A 37 -19.95 -61.37 -25.13
N ASP A 38 -20.94 -62.22 -24.89
CA ASP A 38 -20.73 -63.67 -24.77
C ASP A 38 -20.16 -64.31 -26.05
N HIS A 39 -20.52 -63.78 -27.22
CA HIS A 39 -19.93 -64.21 -28.50
C HIS A 39 -18.40 -63.96 -28.59
N PHE A 40 -17.83 -62.96 -27.90
CA PHE A 40 -16.37 -62.78 -27.80
C PHE A 40 -15.68 -63.80 -26.87
N PHE A 41 -16.45 -64.56 -26.09
CA PHE A 41 -15.97 -65.61 -25.18
C PHE A 41 -16.33 -67.03 -25.68
N SER A 42 -16.53 -67.17 -26.99
CA SER A 42 -16.94 -68.41 -27.68
C SER A 42 -15.81 -69.40 -27.96
N GLY A 43 -14.54 -68.98 -27.82
CA GLY A 43 -13.36 -69.75 -28.25
C GLY A 43 -12.80 -69.36 -29.62
N GLU A 44 -13.55 -68.59 -30.43
CA GLU A 44 -13.09 -68.18 -31.77
C GLU A 44 -12.08 -67.02 -31.69
N THR A 45 -11.03 -67.05 -32.52
CA THR A 45 -9.95 -66.05 -32.50
C THR A 45 -10.34 -64.76 -33.23
N ILE A 46 -10.91 -63.82 -32.50
CA ILE A 46 -11.41 -62.54 -33.01
C ILE A 46 -10.31 -61.46 -32.93
N THR A 47 -10.15 -60.67 -34.01
CA THR A 47 -9.20 -59.54 -34.01
C THR A 47 -9.83 -58.28 -33.41
N LEU A 48 -9.50 -57.95 -32.16
CA LEU A 48 -10.05 -56.77 -31.47
C LEU A 48 -9.61 -55.44 -32.10
N ARG A 49 -8.35 -55.32 -32.54
CA ARG A 49 -7.86 -54.21 -33.37
C ARG A 49 -6.71 -54.64 -34.28
N ARG A 50 -6.64 -54.05 -35.47
CA ARG A 50 -5.60 -54.32 -36.50
C ARG A 50 -4.63 -53.14 -36.65
N ASN A 51 -3.45 -53.42 -37.21
CA ASN A 51 -2.46 -52.42 -37.63
C ASN A 51 -1.93 -51.47 -36.52
N LEU A 52 -1.90 -51.91 -35.26
CA LEU A 52 -1.40 -51.14 -34.13
C LEU A 52 0.14 -50.99 -34.18
N ASP A 53 0.64 -49.82 -33.79
CA ASP A 53 2.07 -49.62 -33.52
C ASP A 53 2.49 -50.22 -32.17
N ARG A 54 3.75 -50.66 -32.05
CA ARG A 54 4.28 -51.52 -30.98
C ARG A 54 3.97 -50.99 -29.56
N LYS A 55 4.05 -49.67 -29.35
CA LYS A 55 3.75 -49.07 -28.04
C LYS A 55 2.27 -49.16 -27.68
N VAL A 56 1.39 -48.81 -28.62
CA VAL A 56 -0.07 -48.85 -28.43
C VAL A 56 -0.55 -50.29 -28.26
N ALA A 57 -0.01 -51.21 -29.07
CA ALA A 57 -0.24 -52.65 -28.96
C ALA A 57 0.08 -53.18 -27.55
N GLY A 58 1.28 -52.88 -27.02
CA GLY A 58 1.69 -53.29 -25.67
C GLY A 58 0.83 -52.69 -24.55
N GLU A 59 0.41 -51.42 -24.67
CA GLU A 59 -0.47 -50.79 -23.69
C GLU A 59 -1.87 -51.43 -23.65
N TYR A 60 -2.43 -51.87 -24.78
CA TYR A 60 -3.71 -52.58 -24.81
C TYR A 60 -3.58 -54.02 -24.28
N PHE A 61 -2.54 -54.77 -24.68
CA PHE A 61 -2.24 -56.11 -24.17
C PHE A 61 -2.13 -56.11 -22.63
N HIS A 62 -1.37 -55.16 -22.06
CA HIS A 62 -1.20 -55.07 -20.61
C HIS A 62 -2.48 -54.67 -19.86
N LYS A 63 -3.39 -53.89 -20.49
CA LYS A 63 -4.72 -53.60 -19.95
C LYS A 63 -5.61 -54.84 -19.93
N LEU A 64 -5.64 -55.61 -21.01
CA LEU A 64 -6.42 -56.85 -21.12
C LEU A 64 -5.96 -57.91 -20.09
N HIS A 65 -4.66 -58.15 -19.98
CA HIS A 65 -4.11 -59.07 -18.97
C HIS A 65 -4.43 -58.62 -17.53
N LYS A 66 -4.51 -57.30 -17.26
CA LYS A 66 -4.95 -56.77 -15.96
C LYS A 66 -6.45 -56.90 -15.69
N LEU A 67 -7.28 -57.06 -16.71
CA LEU A 67 -8.71 -57.35 -16.56
C LEU A 67 -9.00 -58.83 -16.32
N GLY A 68 -8.03 -59.72 -16.52
CA GLY A 68 -8.17 -61.16 -16.32
C GLY A 68 -8.43 -61.97 -17.59
N VAL A 69 -8.11 -61.43 -18.77
CA VAL A 69 -8.25 -62.14 -20.06
C VAL A 69 -6.91 -62.31 -20.78
N THR A 70 -6.74 -63.44 -21.48
CA THR A 70 -5.56 -63.75 -22.29
C THR A 70 -5.77 -63.25 -23.71
N ALA A 71 -4.84 -62.45 -24.25
CA ALA A 71 -4.87 -61.92 -25.61
C ALA A 71 -3.46 -61.97 -26.22
N GLU A 72 -3.34 -61.90 -27.54
CA GLU A 72 -2.06 -62.03 -28.26
C GLU A 72 -1.80 -60.85 -29.23
N LEU A 73 -0.52 -60.61 -29.54
CA LEU A 73 -0.05 -59.57 -30.47
C LEU A 73 0.65 -60.19 -31.70
N VAL A 74 -0.15 -60.58 -32.69
CA VAL A 74 0.34 -61.14 -33.96
C VAL A 74 1.00 -60.04 -34.80
N LYS A 75 2.28 -60.21 -35.14
CA LYS A 75 3.04 -59.32 -36.03
C LYS A 75 2.51 -59.46 -37.46
N VAL A 76 2.25 -58.34 -38.12
CA VAL A 76 1.88 -58.30 -39.56
C VAL A 76 3.16 -58.15 -40.39
N GLU A 77 3.42 -59.12 -41.26
CA GLU A 77 4.54 -59.09 -42.21
C GLU A 77 4.02 -58.76 -43.63
N PRO A 78 4.80 -58.04 -44.46
CA PRO A 78 4.39 -57.66 -45.80
C PRO A 78 4.65 -58.79 -46.82
N THR A 79 3.60 -59.28 -47.47
CA THR A 79 3.67 -60.33 -48.51
C THR A 79 4.35 -59.84 -49.79
N PRO A 80 5.38 -60.55 -50.31
CA PRO A 80 5.85 -60.47 -51.69
C PRO A 80 5.25 -61.61 -52.55
N GLU A 81 5.40 -61.49 -53.87
CA GLU A 81 4.86 -62.45 -54.85
C GLU A 81 5.78 -63.69 -55.06
N THR A 82 5.15 -64.79 -55.51
CA THR A 82 5.72 -66.13 -55.82
C THR A 82 6.04 -66.30 -57.32
N PRO A 83 6.57 -67.44 -57.85
CA PRO A 83 7.26 -68.65 -57.30
C PRO A 83 8.62 -68.90 -58.07
N PRO A 84 9.17 -70.12 -58.35
CA PRO A 84 9.04 -71.49 -57.78
C PRO A 84 10.36 -72.25 -57.41
N THR A 85 10.21 -73.42 -56.77
CA THR A 85 11.18 -74.54 -56.51
C THR A 85 11.22 -75.57 -57.68
N PRO A 86 11.86 -76.79 -57.66
CA PRO A 86 12.63 -77.58 -56.65
C PRO A 86 14.16 -77.67 -57.00
N ALA A 87 15.04 -78.67 -56.77
CA ALA A 87 15.11 -80.10 -56.31
C ALA A 87 16.53 -80.37 -55.66
N VAL A 88 16.94 -81.46 -54.96
CA VAL A 88 16.61 -82.91 -54.85
C VAL A 88 17.27 -83.78 -55.98
N ALA A 89 18.05 -84.86 -55.77
CA ALA A 89 18.36 -85.72 -54.59
C ALA A 89 19.81 -86.32 -54.53
N HIS A 90 20.07 -87.05 -53.42
CA HIS A 90 20.86 -88.30 -53.20
C HIS A 90 21.37 -89.16 -54.40
N LYS A 91 22.34 -90.10 -54.28
CA LYS A 91 23.43 -90.47 -53.31
C LYS A 91 24.09 -91.80 -53.81
N ILE A 92 25.30 -92.18 -53.34
CA ILE A 92 25.91 -93.55 -53.38
C ILE A 92 26.29 -94.07 -54.80
N ASP A 93 27.28 -94.93 -55.06
CA ASP A 93 28.67 -95.16 -54.58
C ASP A 93 29.38 -96.05 -55.67
N ASP A 94 30.53 -96.67 -55.36
CA ASP A 94 31.13 -97.87 -55.98
C ASP A 94 31.74 -97.84 -57.42
N ASP A 95 33.01 -97.42 -57.44
CA ASP A 95 34.21 -98.25 -57.74
C ASP A 95 34.73 -98.64 -59.15
N GLU A 96 36.04 -98.93 -59.12
CA GLU A 96 36.85 -99.85 -59.95
C GLU A 96 36.79 -99.78 -61.50
N LEU A 97 37.20 -98.64 -62.05
CA LEU A 97 38.09 -98.63 -63.23
C LEU A 97 39.34 -97.75 -63.01
N GLN A 98 39.87 -97.81 -61.79
CA GLN A 98 41.10 -97.13 -61.40
C GLN A 98 42.33 -97.77 -62.06
N TRP A 99 43.36 -96.94 -62.31
CA TRP A 99 44.81 -97.21 -62.31
C TRP A 99 45.61 -96.80 -63.56
N GLU A 100 45.14 -97.07 -64.79
CA GLU A 100 45.88 -96.64 -66.00
C GLU A 100 45.58 -95.19 -66.44
N THR A 101 44.34 -94.71 -66.32
CA THR A 101 43.93 -93.33 -66.63
C THR A 101 44.58 -92.31 -65.69
N ALA A 102 44.65 -92.64 -64.41
CA ALA A 102 45.17 -91.80 -63.34
C ALA A 102 46.59 -91.27 -63.61
N ARG A 103 47.44 -92.06 -64.25
CA ARG A 103 48.86 -91.69 -64.48
C ARG A 103 49.03 -90.56 -65.50
N ARG A 104 48.19 -90.48 -66.54
CA ARG A 104 48.20 -89.37 -67.51
C ARG A 104 47.50 -88.12 -66.97
N GLN A 105 46.44 -88.29 -66.17
CA GLN A 105 45.75 -87.15 -65.55
C GLN A 105 46.64 -86.44 -64.52
N ALA A 106 47.42 -87.17 -63.72
CA ALA A 106 48.36 -86.59 -62.77
C ALA A 106 49.41 -85.65 -63.42
N GLU A 107 49.87 -85.98 -64.63
CA GLU A 107 50.86 -85.19 -65.35
C GLU A 107 50.25 -83.90 -65.92
N LEU A 108 49.04 -83.98 -66.51
CA LEU A 108 48.27 -82.81 -66.96
C LEU A 108 47.90 -81.87 -65.80
N ASP A 109 47.47 -82.43 -64.67
CA ASP A 109 47.14 -81.67 -63.46
C ASP A 109 48.36 -80.93 -62.89
N SER A 110 49.55 -81.51 -63.00
CA SER A 110 50.79 -80.85 -62.56
C SER A 110 51.08 -79.58 -63.36
N LEU A 111 50.76 -79.57 -64.66
CA LEU A 111 50.89 -78.39 -65.53
C LEU A 111 49.80 -77.36 -65.23
N ASN A 112 48.55 -77.81 -65.14
CA ASN A 112 47.38 -76.96 -64.87
C ASN A 112 47.44 -76.28 -63.49
N ARG A 113 47.98 -76.94 -62.45
CA ARG A 113 48.20 -76.30 -61.14
C ARG A 113 49.20 -75.15 -61.24
N ARG A 114 50.31 -75.32 -61.97
CA ARG A 114 51.33 -74.26 -62.13
C ARG A 114 50.78 -73.03 -62.84
N THR A 115 50.00 -73.19 -63.91
CA THR A 115 49.35 -72.07 -64.60
C THR A 115 48.23 -71.43 -63.77
N GLN A 116 47.42 -72.21 -63.04
CA GLN A 116 46.41 -71.64 -62.13
C GLN A 116 47.03 -70.89 -60.96
N GLU A 117 48.13 -71.36 -60.37
CA GLU A 117 48.82 -70.66 -59.28
C GLU A 117 49.45 -69.33 -59.75
N GLN A 118 50.06 -69.30 -60.93
CA GLN A 118 50.55 -68.05 -61.52
C GLN A 118 49.41 -67.07 -61.78
N LYS A 119 48.28 -67.54 -62.33
CA LYS A 119 47.11 -66.69 -62.62
C LYS A 119 46.47 -66.14 -61.35
N LYS A 120 46.30 -66.97 -60.30
CA LYS A 120 45.81 -66.52 -58.98
C LYS A 120 46.71 -65.45 -58.36
N LYS A 121 48.03 -65.63 -58.39
CA LYS A 121 49.00 -64.65 -57.85
C LYS A 121 48.95 -63.32 -58.62
N ALA A 122 48.72 -63.34 -59.93
CA ALA A 122 48.51 -62.13 -60.72
C ALA A 122 47.18 -61.42 -60.39
N ASP A 123 46.06 -62.16 -60.33
CA ASP A 123 44.74 -61.61 -59.99
C ASP A 123 44.71 -61.02 -58.57
N GLU A 124 45.40 -61.65 -57.62
CA GLU A 124 45.49 -61.18 -56.23
C GLU A 124 46.32 -59.89 -56.11
N GLN A 125 47.46 -59.79 -56.80
CA GLN A 125 48.23 -58.54 -56.87
C GLN A 125 47.47 -57.41 -57.60
N ALA A 126 46.66 -57.73 -58.61
CA ALA A 126 45.81 -56.75 -59.28
C ALA A 126 44.73 -56.19 -58.34
N ARG A 127 44.07 -57.06 -57.56
CA ARG A 127 43.06 -56.66 -56.56
C ARG A 127 43.65 -55.80 -55.44
N GLN A 128 44.83 -56.15 -54.94
CA GLN A 128 45.52 -55.39 -53.90
C GLN A 128 45.82 -53.95 -54.37
N ARG A 129 46.37 -53.78 -55.58
CA ARG A 129 46.66 -52.45 -56.15
C ARG A 129 45.39 -51.61 -56.39
N ALA A 130 44.31 -52.23 -56.86
CA ALA A 130 43.03 -51.55 -57.05
C ALA A 130 42.44 -51.05 -55.73
N ALA A 131 42.49 -51.87 -54.67
CA ALA A 131 42.04 -51.49 -53.34
C ALA A 131 42.89 -50.38 -52.71
N GLU A 132 44.21 -50.39 -52.92
CA GLU A 132 45.09 -49.29 -52.49
C GLU A 132 44.75 -47.97 -53.19
N GLU A 133 44.59 -47.96 -54.53
CA GLU A 133 44.17 -46.77 -55.29
C GLU A 133 42.82 -46.20 -54.83
N GLU A 134 41.84 -47.07 -54.58
CA GLU A 134 40.51 -46.65 -54.11
C GLU A 134 40.59 -46.08 -52.69
N SER A 135 41.40 -46.66 -51.81
CA SER A 135 41.65 -46.12 -50.47
C SER A 135 42.38 -44.77 -50.48
N GLU A 136 43.31 -44.57 -51.43
CA GLU A 136 44.00 -43.31 -51.71
C GLU A 136 43.01 -42.23 -52.18
N LYS A 137 42.16 -42.55 -53.17
CA LYS A 137 41.11 -41.65 -53.69
C LYS A 137 40.12 -41.27 -52.58
N ALA A 138 39.66 -42.24 -51.78
CA ALA A 138 38.79 -42.00 -50.63
C ALA A 138 39.45 -41.11 -49.56
N ARG A 139 40.73 -41.34 -49.23
CA ARG A 139 41.49 -40.48 -48.30
C ARG A 139 41.66 -39.05 -48.81
N ARG A 140 41.96 -38.88 -50.11
CA ARG A 140 42.09 -37.54 -50.74
C ARG A 140 40.76 -36.79 -50.70
N ALA A 141 39.66 -37.42 -51.09
CA ALA A 141 38.32 -36.83 -51.05
C ALA A 141 37.86 -36.46 -49.63
N ALA A 142 38.09 -37.33 -48.64
CA ALA A 142 37.77 -37.06 -47.23
C ALA A 142 38.57 -35.87 -46.68
N LYS A 143 39.84 -35.71 -47.09
CA LYS A 143 40.71 -34.61 -46.68
C LYS A 143 40.26 -33.27 -47.25
N GLU A 144 39.83 -33.22 -48.52
CA GLU A 144 39.21 -32.02 -49.10
C GLU A 144 37.88 -31.65 -48.43
N ALA A 145 37.01 -32.64 -48.19
CA ALA A 145 35.72 -32.42 -47.56
C ALA A 145 35.87 -31.84 -46.14
N LEU A 146 36.85 -32.34 -45.36
CA LEU A 146 37.19 -31.78 -44.06
C LEU A 146 37.70 -30.34 -44.16
N LEU A 147 38.55 -30.03 -45.15
CA LEU A 147 39.12 -28.70 -45.33
C LEU A 147 38.04 -27.67 -45.72
N LYS A 148 37.13 -28.03 -46.64
CA LYS A 148 35.97 -27.20 -47.02
C LYS A 148 35.04 -26.96 -45.83
N LYS A 149 34.79 -27.99 -45.00
CA LYS A 149 33.96 -27.86 -43.79
C LYS A 149 34.60 -26.92 -42.75
N GLN A 150 35.91 -27.02 -42.52
CA GLN A 150 36.65 -26.11 -41.64
C GLN A 150 36.70 -24.67 -42.16
N GLN A 151 36.74 -24.47 -43.48
CA GLN A 151 36.66 -23.14 -44.09
C GLN A 151 35.27 -22.52 -43.90
N ALA A 152 34.19 -23.28 -44.18
CA ALA A 152 32.81 -22.84 -43.99
C ALA A 152 32.53 -22.42 -42.53
N GLU A 153 32.87 -23.29 -41.56
CA GLU A 153 32.70 -23.00 -40.13
C GLU A 153 33.52 -21.77 -39.68
N LYS A 154 34.69 -21.53 -40.28
CA LYS A 154 35.53 -20.36 -40.00
C LYS A 154 34.98 -19.07 -40.63
N SER A 155 34.21 -19.14 -41.73
CA SER A 155 33.43 -18.00 -42.24
C SER A 155 32.19 -17.72 -41.39
N GLU A 156 31.42 -18.74 -40.99
CA GLU A 156 30.23 -18.57 -40.15
C GLU A 156 30.58 -17.96 -38.78
N ARG A 157 31.58 -18.49 -38.09
CA ARG A 157 32.06 -17.95 -36.81
C ARG A 157 32.52 -16.48 -36.94
N LYS A 158 33.14 -16.10 -38.07
CA LYS A 158 33.52 -14.70 -38.33
C LYS A 158 32.30 -13.80 -38.56
N ALA A 159 31.32 -14.26 -39.35
CA ALA A 159 30.09 -13.53 -39.60
C ALA A 159 29.31 -13.31 -38.29
N GLU A 160 29.16 -14.36 -37.48
CA GLU A 160 28.51 -14.28 -36.17
C GLU A 160 29.26 -13.36 -35.20
N GLU A 161 30.60 -13.37 -35.20
CA GLU A 161 31.39 -12.46 -34.39
C GLU A 161 31.20 -10.99 -34.83
N THR A 162 31.13 -10.71 -36.13
CA THR A 162 30.83 -9.35 -36.63
C THR A 162 29.40 -8.91 -36.31
N GLU A 163 28.43 -9.82 -36.36
CA GLU A 163 27.03 -9.51 -36.03
C GLU A 163 26.86 -9.25 -34.53
N ARG A 164 27.45 -10.10 -33.67
CA ARG A 164 27.51 -9.89 -32.21
C ARG A 164 28.19 -8.56 -31.86
N LYS A 165 29.26 -8.18 -32.56
CA LYS A 165 29.93 -6.87 -32.38
C LYS A 165 29.05 -5.69 -32.80
N ARG A 166 28.28 -5.82 -33.91
CA ARG A 166 27.30 -4.80 -34.33
C ARG A 166 26.17 -4.64 -33.33
N VAL A 167 25.57 -5.74 -32.86
CA VAL A 167 24.50 -5.71 -31.85
C VAL A 167 24.99 -5.08 -30.55
N ALA A 168 26.15 -5.49 -30.03
CA ALA A 168 26.73 -4.90 -28.81
C ALA A 168 27.07 -3.40 -28.97
N ALA A 169 27.51 -2.97 -30.15
CA ALA A 169 27.75 -1.55 -30.44
C ALA A 169 26.43 -0.74 -30.50
N ALA A 170 25.35 -1.32 -31.04
CA ALA A 170 24.03 -0.69 -31.06
C ALA A 170 23.41 -0.62 -29.65
N GLU A 171 23.52 -1.69 -28.86
CA GLU A 171 23.02 -1.78 -27.48
C GLU A 171 23.77 -0.80 -26.56
N THR A 172 25.10 -0.76 -26.62
CA THR A 172 25.89 0.22 -25.85
C THR A 172 25.70 1.67 -26.30
N LYS A 173 25.27 1.91 -27.55
CA LYS A 173 24.81 3.25 -27.98
C LYS A 173 23.46 3.60 -27.34
N ARG A 174 22.46 2.71 -27.42
CA ARG A 174 21.13 2.93 -26.80
C ARG A 174 21.23 3.19 -25.30
N LEU A 175 22.00 2.39 -24.57
CA LEU A 175 22.21 2.56 -23.12
C LEU A 175 22.82 3.94 -22.78
N ARG A 176 23.70 4.49 -23.63
CA ARG A 176 24.25 5.85 -23.44
C ARG A 176 23.24 6.95 -23.75
N GLU A 177 22.37 6.74 -24.74
CA GLU A 177 21.28 7.67 -25.08
C GLU A 177 20.20 7.67 -23.98
N GLU A 178 19.83 6.50 -23.46
CA GLU A 178 18.95 6.35 -22.29
C GLU A 178 19.57 6.96 -21.02
N GLU A 179 20.84 6.71 -20.71
CA GLU A 179 21.53 7.38 -19.61
C GLU A 179 21.55 8.91 -19.78
N ALA A 180 21.76 9.42 -20.99
CA ALA A 180 21.75 10.86 -21.25
C ALA A 180 20.36 11.48 -21.03
N VAL A 181 19.29 10.79 -21.44
CA VAL A 181 17.90 11.19 -21.17
C VAL A 181 17.59 11.14 -19.68
N GLN A 182 17.97 10.07 -18.98
CA GLN A 182 17.77 9.94 -17.53
C GLN A 182 18.54 11.01 -16.74
N ARG A 183 19.79 11.31 -17.11
CA ARG A 183 20.58 12.38 -16.48
C ARG A 183 19.94 13.77 -16.72
N LYS A 184 19.40 14.04 -17.91
CA LYS A 184 18.64 15.28 -18.18
C LYS A 184 17.38 15.35 -17.31
N ALA A 185 16.57 14.30 -17.27
CA ALA A 185 15.35 14.25 -16.47
C ALA A 185 15.61 14.32 -14.94
N GLN A 186 16.75 13.81 -14.47
CA GLN A 186 17.19 13.96 -13.08
C GLN A 186 17.64 15.40 -12.78
N ALA A 187 18.43 16.01 -13.67
CA ALA A 187 18.86 17.40 -13.53
C ALA A 187 17.67 18.37 -13.54
N GLU A 188 16.70 18.16 -14.44
CA GLU A 188 15.45 18.94 -14.51
C GLU A 188 14.63 18.82 -13.22
N LYS A 189 14.44 17.59 -12.70
CA LYS A 189 13.78 17.37 -11.40
C LYS A 189 14.54 18.02 -10.23
N GLU A 190 15.86 18.03 -10.25
CA GLU A 190 16.65 18.69 -9.20
C GLU A 190 16.55 20.22 -9.28
N GLN A 191 16.51 20.80 -10.48
CA GLN A 191 16.25 22.23 -10.68
C GLN A 191 14.83 22.60 -10.22
N LEU A 192 13.82 21.80 -10.57
CA LEU A 192 12.44 22.04 -10.18
C LEU A 192 12.27 21.96 -8.65
N ARG A 193 12.91 20.99 -8.00
CA ARG A 193 12.96 20.91 -6.52
C ARG A 193 13.69 22.11 -5.90
N LYS A 194 14.79 22.59 -6.49
CA LYS A 194 15.52 23.80 -6.00
C LYS A 194 14.68 25.06 -6.16
N ALA A 195 13.90 25.18 -7.24
CA ALA A 195 12.95 26.26 -7.44
C ALA A 195 11.83 26.23 -6.39
N GLU A 196 11.20 25.08 -6.16
CA GLU A 196 10.16 24.91 -5.15
C GLU A 196 10.69 25.17 -3.73
N GLU A 197 11.91 24.73 -3.40
CA GLU A 197 12.54 25.00 -2.11
C GLU A 197 12.86 26.51 -1.93
N ALA A 198 13.28 27.19 -3.00
CA ALA A 198 13.49 28.64 -2.99
C ALA A 198 12.17 29.42 -2.86
N GLU A 199 11.09 28.95 -3.47
CA GLU A 199 9.75 29.53 -3.32
C GLU A 199 9.19 29.33 -1.91
N ARG A 200 9.25 28.11 -1.36
CA ARG A 200 8.90 27.83 0.04
C ARG A 200 9.69 28.71 1.02
N LYS A 201 10.99 28.91 0.77
CA LYS A 201 11.84 29.82 1.57
C LYS A 201 11.44 31.30 1.44
N ARG A 202 10.99 31.74 0.26
CA ARG A 202 10.44 33.11 0.07
C ARG A 202 9.10 33.30 0.79
N ILE A 203 8.20 32.32 0.72
CA ILE A 203 6.90 32.35 1.42
C ILE A 203 7.12 32.40 2.94
N ALA A 204 7.94 31.49 3.49
CA ALA A 204 8.26 31.49 4.93
C ALA A 204 8.96 32.78 5.40
N ALA A 205 9.81 33.39 4.57
CA ALA A 205 10.43 34.68 4.88
C ALA A 205 9.43 35.85 4.86
N ALA A 206 8.45 35.83 3.95
CA ALA A 206 7.37 36.82 3.91
C ALA A 206 6.41 36.67 5.11
N GLU A 207 6.05 35.45 5.47
CA GLU A 207 5.22 35.12 6.63
C GLU A 207 5.91 35.54 7.95
N ALA A 208 7.18 35.18 8.12
CA ALA A 208 7.98 35.63 9.27
C ALA A 208 8.15 37.15 9.34
N LYS A 209 8.10 37.87 8.19
CA LYS A 209 8.06 39.34 8.17
C LYS A 209 6.71 39.88 8.63
N ARG A 210 5.59 39.32 8.14
CA ARG A 210 4.23 39.73 8.56
C ARG A 210 4.01 39.53 10.06
N LEU A 211 4.42 38.38 10.62
CA LEU A 211 4.33 38.10 12.05
C LEU A 211 5.08 39.14 12.90
N ARG A 212 6.28 39.56 12.48
CA ARG A 212 7.05 40.62 13.17
C ARG A 212 6.42 42.00 13.04
N GLU A 213 5.81 42.31 11.90
CA GLU A 213 5.09 43.57 11.68
C GLU A 213 3.81 43.63 12.53
N GLU A 214 3.09 42.52 12.66
CA GLU A 214 1.92 42.38 13.52
C GLU A 214 2.29 42.46 15.02
N GLU A 215 3.33 41.75 15.47
CA GLU A 215 3.82 41.81 16.84
C GLU A 215 4.27 43.24 17.21
N ALA A 216 4.99 43.92 16.32
CA ALA A 216 5.37 45.32 16.50
C ALA A 216 4.16 46.26 16.55
N ALA A 217 3.09 46.00 15.79
CA ALA A 217 1.84 46.75 15.87
C ALA A 217 1.12 46.49 17.21
N ARG A 218 1.07 45.23 17.67
CA ARG A 218 0.45 44.81 18.93
C ARG A 218 1.16 45.42 20.14
N LEU A 219 2.49 45.47 20.12
CA LEU A 219 3.31 46.16 21.13
C LEU A 219 3.06 47.68 21.15
N LYS A 220 2.96 48.33 19.97
CA LYS A 220 2.59 49.77 19.88
C LYS A 220 1.20 50.03 20.44
N ALA A 221 0.21 49.19 20.12
CA ALA A 221 -1.15 49.31 20.65
C ALA A 221 -1.21 49.12 22.17
N LEU A 222 -0.46 48.16 22.74
CA LEU A 222 -0.33 47.98 24.19
C LEU A 222 0.35 49.18 24.88
N ALA A 223 1.38 49.77 24.26
CA ALA A 223 2.02 50.98 24.75
C ALA A 223 1.06 52.19 24.72
N GLN A 224 0.22 52.30 23.68
CA GLN A 224 -0.80 53.35 23.56
C GLN A 224 -1.91 53.18 24.61
N LYS A 225 -2.43 51.97 24.83
CA LYS A 225 -3.36 51.69 25.94
C LYS A 225 -2.74 52.00 27.32
N LYS A 226 -1.46 51.68 27.55
CA LYS A 226 -0.74 52.07 28.79
C LYS A 226 -0.60 53.59 28.95
N LYS A 227 -0.41 54.36 27.86
CA LYS A 227 -0.42 55.83 27.90
C LYS A 227 -1.82 56.38 28.21
N GLN A 228 -2.88 55.81 27.63
CA GLN A 228 -4.26 56.21 27.90
C GLN A 228 -4.65 56.02 29.36
N ARG A 229 -4.40 54.85 29.97
CA ARG A 229 -4.71 54.62 31.40
C ARG A 229 -3.97 55.60 32.31
N LYS A 230 -2.68 55.89 32.05
CA LYS A 230 -1.92 56.90 32.82
C LYS A 230 -2.46 58.33 32.66
N ALA A 231 -3.01 58.68 31.50
CA ALA A 231 -3.67 59.97 31.30
C ALA A 231 -5.01 60.05 32.05
N GLU A 232 -5.77 58.95 32.08
CA GLU A 232 -7.04 58.83 32.81
C GLU A 232 -6.82 58.87 34.34
N GLU A 233 -5.84 58.15 34.86
CA GLU A 233 -5.41 58.20 36.27
C GLU A 233 -4.96 59.62 36.67
N ALA A 234 -4.23 60.32 35.79
CA ALA A 234 -3.81 61.70 36.02
C ALA A 234 -4.98 62.70 35.91
N TRP A 235 -6.01 62.40 35.13
CA TRP A 235 -7.24 63.20 35.09
C TRP A 235 -8.05 63.03 36.38
N ARG A 236 -8.31 61.78 36.79
CA ARG A 236 -9.01 61.43 38.05
C ARG A 236 -8.40 62.16 39.25
N LYS A 237 -7.07 62.13 39.42
CA LYS A 237 -6.39 62.84 40.51
C LYS A 237 -6.59 64.36 40.46
N ARG A 238 -6.54 64.98 39.27
CA ARG A 238 -6.82 66.42 39.12
C ARG A 238 -8.26 66.78 39.43
N GLU A 239 -9.19 65.89 39.12
CA GLU A 239 -10.62 66.05 39.42
C GLU A 239 -10.90 65.91 40.93
N GLU A 240 -10.27 64.96 41.61
CA GLU A 240 -10.27 64.83 43.08
C GLU A 240 -9.62 66.03 43.78
N GLU A 241 -8.46 66.51 43.31
CA GLU A 241 -7.81 67.72 43.83
C GLU A 241 -8.67 68.98 43.60
N ALA A 242 -9.36 69.08 42.46
CA ALA A 242 -10.30 70.16 42.17
C ALA A 242 -11.55 70.09 43.05
N ALA A 243 -12.09 68.89 43.31
CA ALA A 243 -13.18 68.67 44.25
C ALA A 243 -12.77 69.04 45.68
N LEU A 244 -11.58 68.64 46.13
CA LEU A 244 -11.03 69.00 47.44
C LEU A 244 -10.80 70.52 47.58
N ARG A 245 -10.34 71.20 46.51
CA ARG A 245 -10.25 72.66 46.46
C ARG A 245 -11.62 73.32 46.53
N LYS A 246 -12.63 72.83 45.80
CA LYS A 246 -14.03 73.32 45.89
C LYS A 246 -14.60 73.12 47.29
N ALA A 247 -14.36 71.97 47.94
CA ALA A 247 -14.81 71.70 49.31
C ALA A 247 -14.15 72.63 50.35
N LYS A 248 -12.84 72.91 50.21
CA LYS A 248 -12.14 73.89 51.06
C LYS A 248 -12.66 75.31 50.83
N ALA A 249 -12.92 75.72 49.58
CA ALA A 249 -13.52 77.01 49.26
C ALA A 249 -14.94 77.15 49.81
N ALA A 250 -15.76 76.09 49.76
CA ALA A 250 -17.12 76.08 50.32
C ALA A 250 -17.12 76.21 51.86
N LYS A 251 -16.16 75.60 52.56
CA LYS A 251 -15.97 75.83 54.00
C LYS A 251 -15.59 77.28 54.31
N ALA A 252 -14.63 77.85 53.57
CA ALA A 252 -14.23 79.25 53.73
C ALA A 252 -15.36 80.25 53.38
N ALA A 253 -16.23 79.93 52.42
CA ALA A 253 -17.41 80.71 52.09
C ALA A 253 -18.44 80.72 53.22
N LYS A 254 -18.75 79.56 53.82
CA LYS A 254 -19.63 79.46 54.99
C LYS A 254 -19.07 80.19 56.22
N GLU A 255 -17.75 80.15 56.44
CA GLU A 255 -17.12 80.91 57.52
C GLU A 255 -17.17 82.44 57.27
N LYS A 256 -17.03 82.88 56.00
CA LYS A 256 -17.23 84.29 55.64
C LYS A 256 -18.68 84.76 55.80
N GLN A 257 -19.68 83.94 55.46
CA GLN A 257 -21.08 84.26 55.73
C GLN A 257 -21.31 84.43 57.24
N ARG A 258 -20.84 83.49 58.06
CA ARG A 258 -20.94 83.54 59.54
C ARG A 258 -20.08 84.64 60.21
N LYS A 259 -19.38 85.48 59.43
CA LYS A 259 -18.64 86.67 59.87
C LYS A 259 -19.10 87.96 59.17
N ALA A 260 -20.03 87.87 58.23
CA ALA A 260 -20.66 89.01 57.55
C ALA A 260 -22.02 89.39 58.17
N GLU A 261 -22.62 88.48 58.95
CA GLU A 261 -23.92 88.65 59.59
C GLU A 261 -23.84 89.44 60.92
N GLU A 262 -22.62 89.72 61.41
CA GLU A 262 -22.36 90.34 62.72
C GLU A 262 -21.91 91.82 62.64
N THR A 263 -21.59 92.34 61.45
CA THR A 263 -21.10 93.74 61.28
C THR A 263 -22.09 94.65 60.53
N ALA A 264 -23.19 94.94 61.22
CA ALA A 264 -23.95 96.18 61.25
C ALA A 264 -24.11 97.04 59.96
N THR A 265 -25.37 97.28 59.62
CA THR A 265 -25.87 98.40 58.81
C THR A 265 -25.40 99.78 59.30
N LYS A 266 -24.34 100.35 58.70
CA LYS A 266 -23.99 101.78 58.83
C LYS A 266 -23.50 102.37 57.50
N LYS A 267 -24.11 103.51 57.11
CA LYS A 267 -23.77 104.39 55.95
C LYS A 267 -23.94 103.67 54.59
N ALA A 268 -25.05 103.81 53.85
CA ALA A 268 -25.96 104.95 53.64
C ALA A 268 -25.32 106.18 52.97
N ALA A 269 -25.96 106.65 51.89
CA ALA A 269 -25.74 107.91 51.16
C ALA A 269 -24.32 108.21 50.61
N ALA A 270 -24.11 107.88 49.33
CA ALA A 270 -23.22 108.61 48.43
C ALA A 270 -23.79 108.56 47.00
N GLU A 271 -24.56 109.59 46.63
CA GLU A 271 -25.08 109.79 45.27
C GLU A 271 -23.97 110.30 44.32
N LYS A 272 -24.26 110.39 43.02
CA LYS A 272 -23.58 111.24 42.02
C LYS A 272 -22.04 111.36 42.10
N VAL A 273 -21.33 110.45 41.43
CA VAL A 273 -20.27 110.87 40.48
C VAL A 273 -20.47 110.11 39.17
N LYS A 274 -21.27 110.72 38.28
CA LYS A 274 -21.49 110.27 36.91
C LYS A 274 -20.57 111.11 36.02
N ARG A 275 -19.64 110.50 35.28
CA ARG A 275 -18.54 111.16 34.51
C ARG A 275 -17.45 111.71 35.47
N GLU A 276 -16.18 111.89 35.11
CA GLU A 276 -15.56 112.16 33.80
C GLU A 276 -14.24 111.39 33.57
N LYS A 277 -14.28 110.07 33.29
CA LYS A 277 -13.14 109.32 32.71
C LYS A 277 -13.54 108.37 31.56
N SER A 278 -14.70 108.63 30.95
CA SER A 278 -15.37 107.74 30.00
C SER A 278 -14.99 107.92 28.52
N GLU A 279 -14.22 108.95 28.17
CA GLU A 279 -14.15 109.42 26.76
C GLU A 279 -12.79 109.18 26.07
N ALA A 280 -11.74 108.84 26.82
CA ALA A 280 -10.43 108.49 26.25
C ALA A 280 -10.31 106.99 25.84
N ILE A 281 -11.19 106.12 26.35
CA ILE A 281 -11.07 104.65 26.23
C ILE A 281 -12.02 104.08 25.16
N THR A 282 -13.09 104.77 24.83
CA THR A 282 -14.12 104.30 23.88
C THR A 282 -13.65 104.36 22.42
N ARG A 283 -12.95 105.42 21.99
CA ARG A 283 -12.51 105.60 20.58
C ARG A 283 -11.50 104.53 20.12
N ARG A 284 -10.46 104.25 20.93
CA ARG A 284 -9.49 103.18 20.63
C ARG A 284 -10.12 101.78 20.51
N LYS A 285 -11.22 101.53 21.24
CA LYS A 285 -11.92 100.24 21.21
C LYS A 285 -12.83 100.05 20.00
N THR A 286 -13.29 101.12 19.35
CA THR A 286 -14.03 101.00 18.08
C THR A 286 -13.09 100.71 16.91
N GLU A 287 -11.95 101.42 16.83
CA GLU A 287 -10.97 101.26 15.75
C GLU A 287 -10.35 99.84 15.73
N GLU A 288 -9.86 99.36 16.88
CA GLU A 288 -9.34 97.99 17.02
C GLU A 288 -10.37 96.89 16.71
N ALA A 289 -11.67 97.15 16.89
CA ALA A 289 -12.72 96.16 16.67
C ALA A 289 -13.11 96.04 15.19
N GLU A 290 -12.98 97.10 14.42
CA GLU A 290 -13.31 97.14 13.00
C GLU A 290 -12.17 96.56 12.14
N GLU A 291 -10.91 96.86 12.48
CA GLU A 291 -9.73 96.25 11.86
C GLU A 291 -9.70 94.72 12.05
N LYS A 292 -9.97 94.25 13.27
CA LYS A 292 -10.03 92.80 13.58
C LYS A 292 -11.19 92.09 12.89
N ARG A 293 -12.27 92.79 12.51
CA ARG A 293 -13.35 92.23 11.69
C ARG A 293 -12.92 92.05 10.24
N ARG A 294 -12.30 93.06 9.61
CA ARG A 294 -11.79 92.95 8.22
C ARG A 294 -10.77 91.81 8.08
N LEU A 295 -9.81 91.73 8.99
CA LEU A 295 -8.82 90.63 9.02
C LEU A 295 -9.46 89.24 9.22
N ALA A 296 -10.55 89.14 9.99
CA ALA A 296 -11.27 87.88 10.17
C ALA A 296 -12.06 87.47 8.91
N GLU A 297 -12.66 88.43 8.22
CA GLU A 297 -13.46 88.24 7.00
C GLU A 297 -12.58 87.86 5.78
N GLU A 298 -11.45 88.54 5.59
CA GLU A 298 -10.44 88.19 4.59
C GLU A 298 -9.85 86.79 4.85
N GLN A 299 -9.56 86.45 6.12
CA GLN A 299 -9.16 85.10 6.49
C GLN A 299 -10.27 84.06 6.31
N ALA A 300 -11.55 84.42 6.42
CA ALA A 300 -12.65 83.52 6.13
C ALA A 300 -12.77 83.24 4.62
N LEU A 301 -12.70 84.28 3.78
CA LEU A 301 -12.75 84.17 2.32
C LEU A 301 -11.60 83.33 1.75
N THR A 302 -10.36 83.59 2.19
CA THR A 302 -9.17 82.79 1.80
C THR A 302 -9.25 81.32 2.25
N LYS A 303 -9.83 81.03 3.42
CA LYS A 303 -10.09 79.65 3.89
C LYS A 303 -11.23 78.99 3.11
N ALA A 304 -12.24 79.74 2.68
CA ALA A 304 -13.32 79.24 1.82
C ALA A 304 -12.78 78.88 0.42
N ALA A 305 -12.02 79.79 -0.21
CA ALA A 305 -11.40 79.58 -1.52
C ALA A 305 -10.54 78.29 -1.54
N LYS A 306 -9.59 78.16 -0.60
CA LYS A 306 -8.73 76.96 -0.47
C LYS A 306 -9.51 75.66 -0.15
N LYS A 307 -10.75 75.76 0.34
CA LYS A 307 -11.64 74.61 0.58
C LYS A 307 -12.44 74.22 -0.67
N VAL A 308 -12.75 75.16 -1.56
CA VAL A 308 -13.30 74.89 -2.90
C VAL A 308 -12.23 74.29 -3.81
N GLU A 309 -11.05 74.90 -3.85
CA GLU A 309 -9.89 74.45 -4.62
C GLU A 309 -9.50 73.00 -4.26
N ARG A 310 -9.41 72.68 -2.95
CA ARG A 310 -9.19 71.29 -2.49
C ARG A 310 -10.30 70.33 -2.91
N LYS A 311 -11.57 70.76 -2.93
CA LYS A 311 -12.68 69.92 -3.41
C LYS A 311 -12.58 69.64 -4.91
N GLN A 312 -12.18 70.63 -5.71
CA GLN A 312 -11.95 70.45 -7.15
C GLN A 312 -10.79 69.48 -7.40
N GLN A 313 -9.64 69.69 -6.74
CA GLN A 313 -8.49 68.78 -6.81
C GLN A 313 -8.83 67.35 -6.37
N GLN A 314 -9.67 67.18 -5.33
CA GLN A 314 -10.14 65.85 -4.91
C GLN A 314 -11.11 65.21 -5.89
N ALA A 315 -12.00 65.97 -6.52
CA ALA A 315 -12.93 65.47 -7.54
C ALA A 315 -12.20 65.08 -8.84
N GLU A 316 -11.20 65.87 -9.26
CA GLU A 316 -10.37 65.60 -10.42
C GLU A 316 -9.46 64.38 -10.21
N ALA A 317 -8.81 64.28 -9.04
CA ALA A 317 -8.04 63.09 -8.65
C ALA A 317 -8.93 61.83 -8.56
N ALA A 318 -10.18 61.96 -8.09
CA ALA A 318 -11.14 60.84 -8.07
C ALA A 318 -11.55 60.41 -9.49
N ARG A 319 -11.73 61.36 -10.42
CA ARG A 319 -11.98 61.06 -11.84
C ARG A 319 -10.83 60.29 -12.49
N LEU A 320 -9.60 60.79 -12.33
CA LEU A 320 -8.39 60.14 -12.87
C LEU A 320 -8.14 58.76 -12.23
N ALA A 321 -8.51 58.58 -10.95
CA ALA A 321 -8.45 57.27 -10.30
C ALA A 321 -9.50 56.28 -10.84
N ALA A 322 -10.72 56.76 -11.13
CA ALA A 322 -11.79 55.93 -11.72
C ALA A 322 -11.46 55.49 -13.15
N GLU A 323 -11.04 56.44 -14.00
CA GLU A 323 -10.61 56.18 -15.39
C GLU A 323 -9.46 55.17 -15.44
N LYS A 324 -8.47 55.32 -14.55
CA LYS A 324 -7.36 54.36 -14.43
C LYS A 324 -7.83 52.98 -13.95
N ALA A 325 -8.74 52.91 -12.98
CA ALA A 325 -9.29 51.64 -12.49
C ALA A 325 -10.08 50.90 -13.58
N GLU A 326 -10.80 51.63 -14.44
CA GLU A 326 -11.54 51.06 -15.57
C GLU A 326 -10.57 50.54 -16.66
N LEU A 327 -9.53 51.32 -16.99
CA LEU A 327 -8.47 50.90 -17.90
C LEU A 327 -7.69 49.67 -17.40
N ASP A 328 -7.39 49.59 -16.10
CA ASP A 328 -6.70 48.45 -15.51
C ASP A 328 -7.63 47.22 -15.37
N LYS A 329 -8.95 47.42 -15.22
CA LYS A 329 -9.96 46.35 -15.34
C LYS A 329 -10.00 45.77 -16.76
N GLN A 330 -10.03 46.62 -17.80
CA GLN A 330 -10.01 46.18 -19.20
C GLN A 330 -8.77 45.34 -19.51
N LYS A 331 -7.58 45.77 -19.07
CA LYS A 331 -6.34 44.98 -19.18
C LYS A 331 -6.40 43.66 -18.42
N ALA A 332 -7.01 43.64 -17.23
CA ALA A 332 -7.18 42.40 -16.45
C ALA A 332 -8.11 41.40 -17.17
N GLU A 333 -9.21 41.87 -17.77
CA GLU A 333 -10.12 41.05 -18.59
C GLU A 333 -9.43 40.54 -19.87
N GLU A 334 -8.62 41.36 -20.54
CA GLU A 334 -7.85 40.92 -21.72
C GLU A 334 -6.80 39.86 -21.35
N VAL A 335 -6.03 40.08 -20.27
CA VAL A 335 -5.07 39.09 -19.75
C VAL A 335 -5.78 37.81 -19.30
N ALA A 336 -7.01 37.89 -18.78
CA ALA A 336 -7.82 36.72 -18.45
C ALA A 336 -8.23 35.94 -19.72
N ARG A 337 -8.69 36.62 -20.77
CA ARG A 337 -9.00 36.00 -22.08
C ARG A 337 -7.77 35.35 -22.72
N GLN A 338 -6.62 36.03 -22.71
CA GLN A 338 -5.37 35.46 -23.22
C GLN A 338 -4.91 34.23 -22.41
N LYS A 339 -5.20 34.18 -21.10
CA LYS A 339 -4.93 32.99 -20.26
C LYS A 339 -5.87 31.84 -20.57
N THR A 340 -7.18 32.07 -20.67
CA THR A 340 -8.14 30.99 -20.98
C THR A 340 -7.92 30.42 -22.39
N GLU A 341 -7.59 31.25 -23.37
CA GLU A 341 -7.24 30.79 -24.72
C GLU A 341 -5.94 29.96 -24.74
N LYS A 342 -4.90 30.38 -24.01
CA LYS A 342 -3.65 29.59 -23.86
C LYS A 342 -3.90 28.25 -23.18
N VAL A 343 -4.70 28.21 -22.11
CA VAL A 343 -5.09 26.97 -21.43
C VAL A 343 -5.91 26.06 -22.34
N ALA A 344 -6.82 26.62 -23.15
CA ALA A 344 -7.59 25.85 -24.13
C ALA A 344 -6.70 25.25 -25.25
N LYS A 345 -5.74 26.03 -25.76
CA LYS A 345 -4.76 25.56 -26.75
C LYS A 345 -3.82 24.49 -26.18
N GLU A 346 -3.34 24.65 -24.94
CA GLU A 346 -2.57 23.61 -24.26
C GLU A 346 -3.39 22.35 -24.00
N ARG A 347 -4.66 22.47 -23.57
CA ARG A 347 -5.54 21.32 -23.35
C ARG A 347 -5.71 20.52 -24.64
N ARG A 348 -6.10 21.17 -25.75
CA ARG A 348 -6.20 20.53 -27.07
C ARG A 348 -4.88 19.84 -27.48
N ARG A 349 -3.73 20.48 -27.26
CA ARG A 349 -2.42 19.86 -27.56
C ARG A 349 -2.10 18.64 -26.69
N ARG A 350 -2.50 18.65 -25.40
CA ARG A 350 -2.34 17.51 -24.49
C ARG A 350 -3.30 16.37 -24.82
N ASP A 351 -4.50 16.67 -25.29
CA ASP A 351 -5.51 15.68 -25.66
C ASP A 351 -5.12 15.01 -27.01
N ILE A 352 -4.68 15.78 -28.02
CA ILE A 352 -4.08 15.22 -29.26
C ILE A 352 -2.86 14.35 -28.94
N ALA A 353 -1.93 14.82 -28.10
CA ALA A 353 -0.75 14.03 -27.72
C ALA A 353 -1.09 12.78 -26.88
N ARG A 354 -2.28 12.71 -26.27
CA ARG A 354 -2.80 11.49 -25.63
C ARG A 354 -3.39 10.52 -26.64
N GLU A 355 -4.08 11.01 -27.67
CA GLU A 355 -4.62 10.20 -28.76
C GLU A 355 -3.50 9.60 -29.61
N GLU A 356 -2.50 10.41 -30.01
CA GLU A 356 -1.29 9.94 -30.68
C GLU A 356 -0.55 8.88 -29.86
N LYS A 357 -0.39 9.11 -28.54
CA LYS A 357 0.23 8.12 -27.67
C LYS A 357 -0.64 6.87 -27.48
N ALA A 358 -1.96 6.99 -27.36
CA ALA A 358 -2.84 5.83 -27.24
C ALA A 358 -2.79 4.95 -28.50
N ALA A 359 -2.66 5.56 -29.68
CA ALA A 359 -2.44 4.84 -30.93
C ALA A 359 -1.07 4.14 -30.97
N GLN A 360 0.00 4.79 -30.49
CA GLN A 360 1.34 4.17 -30.39
C GLN A 360 1.37 3.03 -29.36
N ASP A 361 0.82 3.24 -28.15
CA ASP A 361 0.70 2.23 -27.10
C ASP A 361 -0.18 1.03 -27.55
N ALA A 362 -1.13 1.24 -28.47
CA ALA A 362 -1.93 0.17 -29.07
C ALA A 362 -1.14 -0.62 -30.13
N LEU A 363 -0.47 0.07 -31.06
CA LEU A 363 0.37 -0.55 -32.09
C LEU A 363 1.54 -1.35 -31.48
N GLU A 364 2.16 -0.84 -30.41
CA GLU A 364 3.19 -1.56 -29.65
C GLU A 364 2.62 -2.82 -28.97
N ARG A 365 1.38 -2.79 -28.46
CA ARG A 365 0.73 -4.00 -27.90
C ARG A 365 0.49 -5.07 -28.96
N GLU A 366 0.05 -4.70 -30.17
CA GLU A 366 -0.13 -5.64 -31.27
C GLU A 366 1.21 -6.26 -31.70
N HIS A 367 2.26 -5.45 -31.84
CA HIS A 367 3.61 -5.96 -32.09
C HIS A 367 4.14 -6.85 -30.96
N LEU A 368 3.85 -6.53 -29.69
CA LEU A 368 4.23 -7.34 -28.53
C LEU A 368 3.46 -8.67 -28.47
N GLU A 369 2.18 -8.68 -28.83
CA GLU A 369 1.36 -9.89 -29.01
C GLU A 369 1.93 -10.77 -30.13
N GLN A 370 2.19 -10.21 -31.31
CA GLN A 370 2.79 -10.96 -32.43
C GLN A 370 4.19 -11.49 -32.08
N ALA A 371 5.00 -10.72 -31.37
CA ALA A 371 6.31 -11.15 -30.88
C ALA A 371 6.19 -12.29 -29.86
N LYS A 372 5.24 -12.22 -28.91
CA LYS A 372 4.96 -13.30 -27.95
C LYS A 372 4.50 -14.58 -28.64
N ARG A 373 3.59 -14.52 -29.61
CA ARG A 373 3.11 -15.69 -30.37
C ARG A 373 4.26 -16.35 -31.14
N LYS A 374 5.07 -15.56 -31.85
CA LYS A 374 6.30 -16.04 -32.54
C LYS A 374 7.32 -16.63 -31.56
N ALA A 375 7.47 -16.06 -30.36
CA ALA A 375 8.35 -16.59 -29.32
C ALA A 375 7.85 -17.92 -28.75
N SER A 376 6.55 -18.07 -28.47
CA SER A 376 5.98 -19.35 -28.00
C SER A 376 6.09 -20.44 -29.07
N GLU A 377 5.83 -20.13 -30.33
CA GLU A 377 6.04 -21.07 -31.44
C GLU A 377 7.51 -21.48 -31.59
N ALA A 378 8.44 -20.53 -31.43
CA ALA A 378 9.87 -20.81 -31.49
C ALA A 378 10.32 -21.67 -30.29
N GLU A 379 9.79 -21.42 -29.09
CA GLU A 379 10.11 -22.22 -27.89
C GLU A 379 9.52 -23.63 -28.00
N GLU A 380 8.31 -23.80 -28.54
CA GLU A 380 7.71 -25.11 -28.79
C GLU A 380 8.48 -25.91 -29.85
N LYS A 381 8.89 -25.26 -30.96
CA LYS A 381 9.75 -25.86 -31.98
C LYS A 381 11.13 -26.25 -31.39
N ALA A 382 11.73 -25.39 -30.55
CA ALA A 382 13.00 -25.68 -29.88
C ALA A 382 12.90 -26.82 -28.84
N ARG A 383 11.83 -26.85 -28.03
CA ARG A 383 11.53 -27.96 -27.11
C ARG A 383 11.36 -29.29 -27.87
N THR A 384 10.65 -29.25 -29.00
CA THR A 384 10.42 -30.42 -29.86
C THR A 384 11.73 -30.94 -30.47
N GLN A 385 12.58 -30.05 -31.01
CA GLN A 385 13.92 -30.40 -31.49
C GLN A 385 14.80 -30.96 -30.38
N GLN A 386 14.84 -30.33 -29.19
CA GLN A 386 15.64 -30.82 -28.07
C GLN A 386 15.14 -32.18 -27.56
N GLN A 387 13.84 -32.46 -27.59
CA GLN A 387 13.29 -33.76 -27.25
C GLN A 387 13.63 -34.83 -28.29
N GLN A 388 13.58 -34.51 -29.59
CA GLN A 388 14.06 -35.40 -30.65
C GLN A 388 15.58 -35.66 -30.55
N GLN A 389 16.36 -34.66 -30.14
CA GLN A 389 17.80 -34.79 -29.98
C GLN A 389 18.15 -35.71 -28.80
N ARG A 390 17.54 -35.52 -27.62
CA ARG A 390 17.70 -36.45 -26.49
C ARG A 390 17.32 -37.89 -26.85
N LEU A 391 16.30 -38.09 -27.70
CA LEU A 391 15.89 -39.41 -28.20
C LEU A 391 16.84 -40.01 -29.26
N ARG A 392 17.76 -39.22 -29.84
CA ARG A 392 18.90 -39.71 -30.62
C ARG A 392 20.08 -40.01 -29.69
N ASP A 393 20.43 -39.09 -28.81
CA ASP A 393 21.51 -39.25 -27.83
C ASP A 393 21.32 -40.53 -26.99
N GLN A 394 20.09 -40.81 -26.53
CA GLN A 394 19.75 -42.05 -25.82
C GLN A 394 19.94 -43.31 -26.66
N LYS A 395 19.68 -43.26 -27.98
CA LYS A 395 19.89 -44.40 -28.88
C LYS A 395 21.36 -44.65 -29.17
N GLU A 396 22.15 -43.60 -29.38
CA GLU A 396 23.61 -43.74 -29.53
C GLU A 396 24.26 -44.29 -28.25
N VAL A 397 23.69 -44.01 -27.08
CA VAL A 397 24.09 -44.65 -25.81
C VAL A 397 23.65 -46.13 -25.76
N GLU A 398 22.38 -46.46 -26.03
CA GLU A 398 21.92 -47.86 -26.06
C GLU A 398 22.68 -48.72 -27.08
N GLU A 399 22.99 -48.21 -28.26
CA GLU A 399 23.77 -48.92 -29.28
C GLU A 399 25.23 -49.11 -28.85
N ARG A 400 25.84 -48.12 -28.19
CA ARG A 400 27.18 -48.26 -27.59
C ARG A 400 27.22 -49.25 -26.42
N GLU A 401 26.20 -49.27 -25.58
CA GLU A 401 26.11 -50.23 -24.47
C GLU A 401 26.00 -51.65 -25.03
N ARG A 402 25.18 -51.88 -26.07
CA ARG A 402 25.10 -53.19 -26.76
C ARG A 402 26.40 -53.58 -27.46
N GLU A 403 27.08 -52.66 -28.16
CA GLU A 403 28.42 -52.94 -28.71
C GLU A 403 29.42 -53.34 -27.61
N LEU A 404 29.33 -52.75 -26.42
CA LEU A 404 30.21 -53.06 -25.30
C LEU A 404 29.85 -54.38 -24.62
N GLU A 405 28.56 -54.71 -24.51
CA GLU A 405 28.07 -56.02 -24.04
C GLU A 405 28.45 -57.13 -25.02
N GLU A 406 28.25 -56.96 -26.33
CA GLU A 406 28.63 -57.94 -27.35
C GLU A 406 30.15 -58.18 -27.34
N LYS A 407 30.95 -57.11 -27.27
CA LYS A 407 32.41 -57.20 -27.09
C LYS A 407 32.83 -57.70 -25.70
N ALA A 408 31.92 -57.81 -24.74
CA ALA A 408 32.18 -58.46 -23.44
C ALA A 408 31.80 -59.94 -23.47
N ILE A 409 30.69 -60.30 -24.13
CA ILE A 409 30.25 -61.67 -24.40
C ILE A 409 31.27 -62.40 -25.27
N GLU A 410 31.80 -61.77 -26.33
CA GLU A 410 32.85 -62.37 -27.17
C GLU A 410 34.13 -62.66 -26.36
N ARG A 411 34.54 -61.72 -25.48
CA ARG A 411 35.67 -61.92 -24.56
C ARG A 411 35.38 -63.01 -23.51
N GLY A 412 34.16 -63.10 -23.01
CA GLY A 412 33.71 -64.16 -22.09
C GLY A 412 33.75 -65.54 -22.76
N ALA A 413 33.25 -65.65 -24.00
CA ALA A 413 33.31 -66.86 -24.79
C ALA A 413 34.75 -67.31 -25.07
N LYS A 414 35.64 -66.38 -25.47
CA LYS A 414 37.09 -66.65 -25.65
C LYS A 414 37.80 -67.08 -24.37
N ALA A 415 37.35 -66.61 -23.20
CA ALA A 415 37.87 -67.06 -21.91
C ALA A 415 37.34 -68.46 -21.51
N LEU A 416 36.07 -68.75 -21.81
CA LEU A 416 35.44 -70.03 -21.51
C LEU A 416 35.92 -71.17 -22.43
N SER A 417 36.22 -70.90 -23.70
CA SER A 417 36.73 -71.90 -24.64
C SER A 417 38.16 -72.38 -24.34
N GLY A 418 38.88 -71.75 -23.40
CA GLY A 418 40.26 -72.11 -23.03
C GLY A 418 40.41 -72.81 -21.66
N ALA A 419 39.33 -72.99 -20.89
CA ALA A 419 39.39 -73.34 -19.47
C ALA A 419 38.81 -74.73 -19.16
N ALA A 420 39.57 -75.79 -19.43
CA ALA A 420 39.25 -77.13 -18.94
C ALA A 420 39.50 -77.24 -17.43
N HIS A 421 38.51 -77.78 -16.70
CA HIS A 421 38.46 -77.97 -15.24
C HIS A 421 38.56 -76.73 -14.33
N LEU A 422 37.46 -76.48 -13.59
CA LEU A 422 37.48 -75.75 -12.31
C LEU A 422 36.85 -76.62 -11.22
N LYS A 423 37.58 -76.85 -10.12
CA LYS A 423 37.06 -77.54 -8.92
C LYS A 423 36.34 -76.54 -8.02
N THR A 424 35.15 -76.92 -7.53
CA THR A 424 34.46 -76.20 -6.44
C THR A 424 35.19 -76.40 -5.11
N THR A 425 35.55 -75.31 -4.45
CA THR A 425 36.00 -75.30 -3.05
C THR A 425 35.42 -74.09 -2.32
N GLN A 426 34.82 -74.30 -1.14
CA GLN A 426 34.28 -73.21 -0.33
C GLN A 426 35.41 -72.48 0.40
N ALA A 427 35.65 -71.22 0.02
CA ALA A 427 36.68 -70.38 0.65
C ALA A 427 36.15 -69.69 1.92
N LYS A 428 36.59 -70.15 3.09
CA LYS A 428 36.27 -69.58 4.40
C LYS A 428 37.04 -68.26 4.61
N VAL A 429 36.39 -67.12 4.41
CA VAL A 429 37.03 -65.79 4.44
C VAL A 429 37.62 -65.46 5.82
N LYS A 430 38.94 -65.28 5.88
CA LYS A 430 39.65 -64.74 7.06
C LYS A 430 39.69 -63.22 6.99
N SER A 431 39.01 -62.54 7.91
CA SER A 431 39.05 -61.09 8.09
C SER A 431 40.35 -60.63 8.78
N LYS A 432 41.48 -60.65 8.05
CA LYS A 432 42.74 -60.07 8.53
C LYS A 432 42.97 -58.67 7.94
N LEU A 433 42.23 -57.68 8.45
CA LEU A 433 42.41 -56.28 8.08
C LEU A 433 43.64 -55.72 8.81
N GLU A 434 44.78 -55.67 8.13
CA GLU A 434 46.01 -55.15 8.74
C GLU A 434 45.97 -53.62 8.84
N LEU A 435 45.80 -53.13 10.07
CA LEU A 435 45.97 -51.72 10.39
C LEU A 435 47.47 -51.35 10.32
N PRO A 436 47.85 -50.24 9.65
CA PRO A 436 49.24 -49.80 9.65
C PRO A 436 49.68 -49.49 11.08
N ARG A 437 50.87 -49.97 11.45
CA ARG A 437 51.43 -49.81 12.80
C ARG A 437 51.55 -48.31 13.16
N LYS A 438 50.69 -47.82 14.07
CA LYS A 438 51.02 -46.61 14.84
C LYS A 438 52.29 -46.88 15.64
N SER A 439 53.22 -45.93 15.62
CA SER A 439 54.39 -45.94 16.49
C SER A 439 53.95 -45.93 17.96
N THR A 440 54.49 -46.84 18.76
CA THR A 440 54.26 -46.91 20.20
C THR A 440 55.09 -45.85 20.92
N ALA A 441 54.73 -44.59 20.70
CA ALA A 441 55.37 -43.40 21.27
C ALA A 441 54.31 -42.34 21.62
N TYR A 442 53.28 -42.76 22.38
CA TYR A 442 52.31 -41.85 23.01
C TYR A 442 52.22 -42.17 24.50
N HIS A 443 52.17 -41.12 25.32
CA HIS A 443 52.57 -41.21 26.72
C HIS A 443 51.53 -41.88 27.63
N SER A 444 51.92 -42.95 28.30
CA SER A 444 51.35 -43.36 29.60
C SER A 444 51.89 -42.47 30.75
N GLY A 445 52.03 -41.17 30.48
CA GLY A 445 52.61 -40.19 31.40
C GLY A 445 51.52 -39.54 32.24
N THR A 446 51.78 -39.37 33.53
CA THR A 446 50.91 -38.65 34.47
C THR A 446 51.00 -37.12 34.28
N GLY A 447 50.69 -36.67 33.07
CA GLY A 447 50.63 -35.26 32.71
C GLY A 447 49.61 -34.52 33.58
N LYS A 448 50.06 -33.46 34.26
CA LYS A 448 49.18 -32.56 35.01
C LYS A 448 48.38 -31.73 34.01
N HIS A 449 47.09 -31.99 33.87
CA HIS A 449 46.17 -31.19 33.05
C HIS A 449 46.38 -29.68 33.29
N GLN A 450 46.53 -28.91 32.21
CA GLN A 450 46.74 -27.46 32.33
C GLN A 450 45.44 -26.79 32.76
N ALA A 451 45.50 -25.87 33.72
CA ALA A 451 44.32 -25.13 34.14
C ALA A 451 43.81 -24.23 33.00
N GLY A 452 42.68 -24.59 32.39
CA GLY A 452 42.13 -23.94 31.19
C GLY A 452 42.16 -24.82 29.93
N GLU A 453 42.75 -26.01 30.00
CA GLU A 453 42.75 -27.00 28.94
C GLU A 453 41.33 -27.57 28.64
N PRO A 454 40.90 -27.65 27.37
CA PRO A 454 39.71 -28.39 26.98
C PRO A 454 39.97 -29.90 26.90
N ASN A 455 38.93 -30.73 26.97
CA ASN A 455 39.07 -32.15 26.72
C ASN A 455 39.39 -32.40 25.23
N LEU A 456 40.67 -32.65 24.93
CA LEU A 456 41.20 -32.81 23.57
C LEU A 456 40.44 -33.90 22.76
N TYR A 457 39.99 -34.98 23.40
CA TYR A 457 39.24 -36.06 22.75
C TYR A 457 37.80 -35.67 22.35
N GLN A 458 37.25 -34.58 22.87
CA GLN A 458 35.94 -34.05 22.48
C GLN A 458 36.02 -33.05 21.32
N LEU A 459 37.23 -32.56 21.02
CA LEU A 459 37.48 -31.53 20.02
C LEU A 459 37.29 -32.03 18.58
N LYS A 460 36.70 -31.17 17.75
CA LYS A 460 36.35 -31.46 16.35
C LYS A 460 37.00 -30.42 15.45
N ALA A 461 37.87 -30.86 14.54
CA ALA A 461 38.53 -29.98 13.58
C ALA A 461 37.49 -29.26 12.70
N PHE A 462 37.62 -27.94 12.55
CA PHE A 462 36.82 -27.22 11.57
C PHE A 462 37.15 -27.71 10.15
N ARG A 463 36.14 -28.14 9.38
CA ARG A 463 36.33 -28.68 8.01
C ARG A 463 35.55 -27.87 6.98
N ASN A 464 36.24 -27.37 5.95
CA ASN A 464 35.62 -26.72 4.79
C ASN A 464 34.90 -27.73 3.86
N ARG A 465 33.74 -28.23 4.34
CA ARG A 465 32.81 -29.09 3.61
C ARG A 465 32.06 -28.31 2.51
N ALA A 466 31.49 -29.01 1.53
CA ALA A 466 30.71 -28.39 0.44
C ALA A 466 29.62 -27.40 0.92
N GLN A 467 28.95 -27.71 2.03
CA GLN A 467 27.95 -26.82 2.66
C GLN A 467 28.54 -25.46 3.08
N VAL A 468 29.79 -25.42 3.53
CA VAL A 468 30.51 -24.17 3.89
C VAL A 468 30.80 -23.36 2.62
N ARG A 469 31.31 -24.03 1.58
CA ARG A 469 31.61 -23.43 0.26
C ARG A 469 30.36 -22.86 -0.42
N GLY A 470 29.21 -23.51 -0.26
CA GLY A 470 27.94 -23.11 -0.87
C GLY A 470 27.26 -21.89 -0.23
N ARG A 471 27.65 -21.48 0.99
CA ARG A 471 26.99 -20.39 1.73
C ARG A 471 26.83 -19.07 0.96
N PRO A 472 27.79 -18.57 0.17
CA PRO A 472 27.62 -17.33 -0.60
C PRO A 472 26.52 -17.42 -1.67
N ALA A 473 26.31 -18.60 -2.26
CA ALA A 473 25.27 -18.82 -3.26
C ALA A 473 23.89 -18.90 -2.59
N ILE A 474 23.75 -19.74 -1.58
CA ILE A 474 22.50 -19.91 -0.79
C ILE A 474 22.06 -18.57 -0.19
N ALA A 475 22.99 -17.74 0.28
CA ALA A 475 22.69 -16.43 0.82
C ALA A 475 22.17 -15.44 -0.25
N ARG A 476 22.70 -15.46 -1.49
CA ARG A 476 22.17 -14.64 -2.59
C ARG A 476 20.78 -15.08 -3.03
N GLU A 477 20.53 -16.39 -3.07
CA GLU A 477 19.21 -16.94 -3.38
C GLU A 477 18.17 -16.50 -2.35
N LYS A 478 18.47 -16.65 -1.06
CA LYS A 478 17.63 -16.18 0.05
C LYS A 478 17.45 -14.65 0.05
N THR A 479 18.47 -13.89 -0.35
CA THR A 479 18.36 -12.43 -0.55
C THR A 479 17.28 -12.10 -1.59
N ARG A 480 17.31 -12.75 -2.76
CA ARG A 480 16.32 -12.55 -3.83
C ARG A 480 14.90 -12.92 -3.37
N LYS A 481 14.75 -14.07 -2.68
CA LYS A 481 13.46 -14.52 -2.13
C LYS A 481 12.88 -13.51 -1.12
N GLY A 482 13.67 -13.04 -0.16
CA GLY A 482 13.22 -12.01 0.81
C GLY A 482 12.85 -10.68 0.15
N MET A 483 13.64 -10.24 -0.84
CA MET A 483 13.38 -9.00 -1.58
C MET A 483 12.10 -9.07 -2.41
N PHE A 484 11.83 -10.22 -3.06
CA PHE A 484 10.59 -10.46 -3.80
C PHE A 484 9.37 -10.44 -2.87
N VAL A 485 9.41 -11.14 -1.74
CA VAL A 485 8.32 -11.15 -0.75
C VAL A 485 8.07 -9.76 -0.17
N GLY A 486 9.13 -9.04 0.20
CA GLY A 486 9.02 -7.68 0.72
C GLY A 486 8.41 -6.70 -0.28
N ALA A 487 8.86 -6.74 -1.54
CA ALA A 487 8.33 -5.90 -2.61
C ALA A 487 6.87 -6.26 -2.98
N ALA A 488 6.52 -7.54 -3.02
CA ALA A 488 5.15 -7.99 -3.31
C ALA A 488 4.16 -7.54 -2.22
N ALA A 489 4.50 -7.72 -0.94
CA ALA A 489 3.67 -7.26 0.17
C ALA A 489 3.51 -5.73 0.19
N LEU A 490 4.58 -4.98 -0.11
CA LEU A 490 4.52 -3.52 -0.23
C LEU A 490 3.66 -3.06 -1.41
N ALA A 491 3.74 -3.72 -2.58
CA ALA A 491 2.91 -3.39 -3.73
C ALA A 491 1.42 -3.65 -3.46
N ILE A 492 1.11 -4.77 -2.80
CA ILE A 492 -0.26 -5.09 -2.36
C ILE A 492 -0.76 -4.04 -1.36
N LEU A 493 0.04 -3.68 -0.35
CA LEU A 493 -0.29 -2.64 0.62
C LEU A 493 -0.62 -1.28 -0.05
N LEU A 494 0.17 -0.85 -1.03
CA LEU A 494 -0.06 0.42 -1.75
C LEU A 494 -1.36 0.40 -2.58
N LEU A 495 -1.68 -0.70 -3.25
CA LEU A 495 -2.95 -0.87 -3.98
C LEU A 495 -4.16 -0.83 -3.03
N LEU A 496 -4.03 -1.40 -1.83
CA LEU A 496 -5.09 -1.48 -0.84
C LEU A 496 -5.33 -0.15 -0.12
N LEU A 497 -4.29 0.63 0.18
CA LEU A 497 -4.43 1.97 0.74
C LEU A 497 -5.26 2.89 -0.17
N GLY A 498 -5.05 2.80 -1.50
CA GLY A 498 -5.88 3.51 -2.49
C GLY A 498 -7.35 3.04 -2.49
N ARG A 499 -7.60 1.74 -2.30
CA ARG A 499 -8.96 1.19 -2.18
C ARG A 499 -9.65 1.58 -0.87
N PHE A 500 -8.95 1.56 0.26
CA PHE A 500 -9.48 1.97 1.56
C PHE A 500 -10.01 3.41 1.50
N ALA A 501 -9.21 4.35 0.99
CA ALA A 501 -9.61 5.75 0.81
C ALA A 501 -10.87 5.92 -0.06
N SER A 502 -11.06 5.07 -1.08
CA SER A 502 -12.27 5.08 -1.92
C SER A 502 -13.51 4.47 -1.24
N LEU A 503 -13.33 3.52 -0.32
CA LEU A 503 -14.42 2.82 0.37
C LEU A 503 -14.92 3.56 1.61
N THR A 504 -14.06 4.35 2.27
CA THR A 504 -14.41 5.14 3.45
C THR A 504 -15.24 6.40 3.14
N ALA A 505 -15.52 6.68 1.87
CA ALA A 505 -16.25 7.88 1.41
C ALA A 505 -17.79 7.79 1.57
N GLN A 506 -18.31 6.88 2.41
CA GLN A 506 -19.74 6.81 2.72
C GLN A 506 -20.17 8.01 3.56
N THR A 507 -21.33 8.59 3.24
CA THR A 507 -21.90 9.72 3.97
C THR A 507 -22.20 9.34 5.42
N ILE A 508 -21.59 10.08 6.34
CA ILE A 508 -21.86 9.96 7.78
C ILE A 508 -23.25 10.56 8.02
N VAL A 509 -24.20 9.72 8.41
CA VAL A 509 -25.50 10.17 8.91
C VAL A 509 -25.28 10.53 10.38
N SER A 510 -25.27 11.83 10.68
CA SER A 510 -25.20 12.34 12.07
C SER A 510 -26.55 12.88 12.57
N GLY A 511 -27.51 13.08 11.67
CA GLY A 511 -28.78 13.73 11.95
C GLY A 511 -29.76 13.65 10.77
N PRO A 512 -30.99 14.17 10.93
CA PRO A 512 -31.99 14.22 9.88
C PRO A 512 -31.55 15.12 8.72
N ALA A 513 -31.53 14.57 7.50
CA ALA A 513 -31.18 15.27 6.27
C ALA A 513 -32.26 16.27 5.82
N GLY A 514 -33.51 15.96 6.14
CA GLY A 514 -34.70 16.78 5.90
C GLY A 514 -35.89 16.24 6.68
N VAL A 515 -36.86 17.09 7.00
CA VAL A 515 -38.05 16.75 7.79
C VAL A 515 -39.29 17.38 7.15
N ALA A 516 -40.41 16.65 7.12
CA ALA A 516 -41.72 17.15 6.70
C ALA A 516 -42.82 16.63 7.63
N ALA A 517 -43.88 17.42 7.81
CA ALA A 517 -45.07 17.01 8.55
C ALA A 517 -46.32 17.05 7.66
N SER A 518 -47.24 16.12 7.87
CA SER A 518 -48.55 16.10 7.22
C SER A 518 -49.58 16.90 8.03
N LYS A 519 -50.71 17.26 7.41
CA LYS A 519 -51.83 17.93 8.11
C LYS A 519 -52.49 17.04 9.18
N GLN A 520 -52.32 15.73 9.05
CA GLN A 520 -52.78 14.70 9.98
C GLN A 520 -51.83 14.54 11.19
N GLY A 521 -50.66 15.20 11.16
CA GLY A 521 -49.63 15.14 12.21
C GLY A 521 -48.60 14.01 12.01
N GLU A 522 -48.64 13.27 10.90
CA GLU A 522 -47.56 12.33 10.55
C GLU A 522 -46.25 13.11 10.32
N LEU A 523 -45.13 12.58 10.79
CA LEU A 523 -43.81 13.21 10.71
C LEU A 523 -42.85 12.30 9.93
N LEU A 524 -42.35 12.83 8.81
CA LEU A 524 -41.42 12.17 7.91
C LEU A 524 -40.02 12.74 8.10
N ILE A 525 -39.03 11.86 8.23
CA ILE A 525 -37.60 12.22 8.36
C ILE A 525 -36.78 11.49 7.29
N ILE A 526 -35.92 12.21 6.58
CA ILE A 526 -34.92 11.64 5.66
C ILE A 526 -33.63 11.37 6.45
N ALA A 527 -33.10 10.14 6.39
CA ALA A 527 -31.91 9.70 7.11
C ALA A 527 -30.91 9.00 6.16
N GLY A 528 -30.27 9.80 5.29
CA GLY A 528 -29.64 9.26 4.08
C GLY A 528 -30.70 8.61 3.19
N ASP A 529 -30.43 7.44 2.61
CA ASP A 529 -31.37 6.70 1.75
C ASP A 529 -32.53 5.99 2.49
N TYR A 530 -33.00 6.55 3.62
CA TYR A 530 -34.12 6.04 4.39
C TYR A 530 -35.15 7.13 4.67
N LEU A 531 -36.42 6.78 4.51
CA LEU A 531 -37.59 7.54 4.95
C LEU A 531 -38.10 6.93 6.25
N LEU A 532 -38.06 7.71 7.33
CA LEU A 532 -38.51 7.31 8.66
C LEU A 532 -39.84 8.00 8.94
N ILE A 533 -40.88 7.20 9.16
CA ILE A 533 -42.27 7.67 9.33
C ILE A 533 -42.63 7.52 10.81
N HIS A 534 -43.08 8.62 11.39
CA HIS A 534 -43.53 8.73 12.78
C HIS A 534 -44.99 9.21 12.82
N ASP A 535 -45.73 8.77 13.84
CA ASP A 535 -47.10 9.19 14.05
C ASP A 535 -47.22 10.60 14.67
N ARG A 536 -48.44 11.04 14.93
CA ARG A 536 -48.78 12.33 15.58
C ARG A 536 -48.29 12.51 17.02
N ALA A 537 -47.80 11.45 17.67
CA ALA A 537 -47.13 11.53 18.97
C ALA A 537 -45.58 11.45 18.83
N GLY A 538 -45.08 11.21 17.62
CA GLY A 538 -43.66 10.98 17.33
C GLY A 538 -43.25 9.50 17.43
N VAL A 539 -44.17 8.58 17.69
CA VAL A 539 -43.89 7.15 17.79
C VAL A 539 -43.49 6.63 16.40
N ALA A 540 -42.39 5.89 16.35
CA ALA A 540 -41.90 5.26 15.13
C ALA A 540 -42.94 4.29 14.55
N SER A 541 -43.34 4.49 13.29
CA SER A 541 -44.34 3.69 12.60
C SER A 541 -43.72 2.77 11.54
N LYS A 542 -42.88 3.31 10.65
CA LYS A 542 -42.33 2.57 9.50
C LYS A 542 -40.99 3.16 9.04
N SER A 543 -40.09 2.32 8.56
CA SER A 543 -38.88 2.74 7.85
C SER A 543 -38.89 2.18 6.42
N ILE A 544 -38.68 3.03 5.43
CA ILE A 544 -38.67 2.69 4.00
C ILE A 544 -37.32 3.10 3.40
N ALA A 545 -36.54 2.12 2.94
CA ALA A 545 -35.31 2.40 2.19
C ALA A 545 -35.66 2.88 0.77
N ALA A 546 -34.97 3.92 0.27
CA ALA A 546 -35.13 4.48 -1.08
C ALA A 546 -35.10 3.40 -2.17
N ASN A 547 -34.21 2.40 -1.98
CA ASN A 547 -34.02 1.28 -2.88
C ASN A 547 -35.26 0.39 -3.10
N LYS A 548 -36.28 0.46 -2.22
CA LYS A 548 -37.59 -0.17 -2.44
C LYS A 548 -38.46 0.63 -3.40
N LEU A 549 -38.47 1.96 -3.24
CA LEU A 549 -39.21 2.92 -4.05
C LEU A 549 -38.65 3.10 -5.47
N GLY A 550 -37.59 2.38 -5.83
CA GLY A 550 -36.85 2.57 -7.08
C GLY A 550 -35.85 3.74 -7.06
N LEU A 551 -35.49 4.25 -5.88
CA LEU A 551 -34.73 5.49 -5.70
C LEU A 551 -33.37 5.29 -5.00
N LYS A 552 -32.49 6.28 -5.15
CA LYS A 552 -31.19 6.45 -4.46
C LYS A 552 -30.93 7.96 -4.25
N ASN A 553 -29.96 8.32 -3.40
CA ASN A 553 -29.57 9.72 -3.13
C ASN A 553 -30.73 10.60 -2.63
N LEU A 554 -31.47 10.14 -1.60
CA LEU A 554 -32.55 10.97 -1.02
C LEU A 554 -32.02 12.31 -0.48
N SER A 555 -32.73 13.39 -0.75
CA SER A 555 -32.34 14.76 -0.37
C SER A 555 -33.55 15.62 -0.01
N ALA A 556 -33.28 16.69 0.74
CA ALA A 556 -34.23 17.77 1.02
C ALA A 556 -34.16 18.83 -0.09
N PRO A 557 -35.25 19.56 -0.40
CA PRO A 557 -36.51 19.64 0.35
C PRO A 557 -37.44 18.44 0.19
N VAL A 558 -38.35 18.28 1.15
CA VAL A 558 -39.38 17.24 1.21
C VAL A 558 -40.68 17.85 1.74
N SER A 559 -41.84 17.42 1.24
CA SER A 559 -43.14 17.97 1.65
C SER A 559 -44.29 16.99 1.39
N TYR A 560 -45.39 17.09 2.15
CA TYR A 560 -46.63 16.37 1.85
C TYR A 560 -47.52 17.19 0.90
N THR A 561 -48.26 16.50 0.03
CA THR A 561 -49.33 17.08 -0.78
C THR A 561 -50.65 17.15 0.01
N PRO A 562 -51.64 17.95 -0.42
CA PRO A 562 -53.00 17.91 0.15
C PRO A 562 -53.65 16.51 0.10
N SER A 563 -53.22 15.65 -0.84
CA SER A 563 -53.66 14.26 -0.99
C SER A 563 -52.88 13.25 -0.12
N GLY A 564 -51.99 13.70 0.76
CA GLY A 564 -51.22 12.82 1.66
C GLY A 564 -50.04 12.07 1.01
N LYS A 565 -49.77 12.31 -0.28
CA LYS A 565 -48.57 11.81 -0.96
C LYS A 565 -47.37 12.69 -0.61
N VAL A 566 -46.16 12.20 -0.85
CA VAL A 566 -44.91 12.87 -0.49
C VAL A 566 -44.16 13.31 -1.73
N LEU A 567 -43.79 14.58 -1.79
CA LEU A 567 -42.84 15.13 -2.75
C LEU A 567 -41.45 15.15 -2.13
N LEU A 568 -40.47 14.54 -2.81
CA LEU A 568 -39.08 14.45 -2.34
C LEU A 568 -38.09 14.50 -3.50
N GLN A 569 -36.83 14.85 -3.21
CA GLN A 569 -35.74 14.79 -4.18
C GLN A 569 -34.98 13.47 -4.11
N ALA A 570 -34.75 12.85 -5.27
CA ALA A 570 -33.95 11.62 -5.40
C ALA A 570 -33.43 11.40 -6.83
N SER A 571 -32.41 10.54 -6.96
CA SER A 571 -32.02 9.95 -8.24
C SER A 571 -32.75 8.62 -8.48
N SER A 572 -32.96 8.27 -9.75
CA SER A 572 -33.42 6.94 -10.16
C SER A 572 -32.37 5.87 -9.82
N LYS A 573 -32.81 4.73 -9.25
CA LYS A 573 -31.93 3.58 -8.95
C LYS A 573 -31.37 2.90 -10.20
N ASN A 574 -32.16 2.88 -11.29
CA ASN A 574 -31.81 2.18 -12.53
C ASN A 574 -30.92 3.01 -13.46
N GLU A 575 -30.83 4.33 -13.20
CA GLU A 575 -30.09 5.27 -14.04
C GLU A 575 -28.64 5.37 -13.58
N THR A 576 -27.69 5.37 -14.52
CA THR A 576 -26.25 5.47 -14.24
C THR A 576 -25.82 6.90 -13.94
N ASP A 577 -26.54 7.89 -14.46
CA ASP A 577 -26.39 9.27 -14.03
C ASP A 577 -26.95 9.45 -12.60
N ASN A 578 -26.39 10.38 -11.84
CA ASN A 578 -26.82 10.72 -10.49
C ASN A 578 -27.63 12.03 -10.51
N ASN A 579 -28.38 12.26 -11.59
CA ASN A 579 -29.32 13.37 -11.68
C ASN A 579 -30.34 13.28 -10.52
N VAL A 580 -30.69 14.42 -9.91
CA VAL A 580 -31.60 14.49 -8.75
C VAL A 580 -32.85 15.24 -9.18
N ILE A 581 -33.96 14.52 -9.28
CA ILE A 581 -35.24 15.06 -9.76
C ILE A 581 -36.31 14.98 -8.66
N LEU A 582 -37.44 15.66 -8.88
CA LEU A 582 -38.58 15.65 -7.97
C LEU A 582 -39.46 14.43 -8.24
N TRP A 583 -39.75 13.66 -7.19
CA TRP A 583 -40.61 12.48 -7.23
C TRP A 583 -41.86 12.70 -6.38
N LEU A 584 -43.00 12.24 -6.89
CA LEU A 584 -44.25 12.11 -6.13
C LEU A 584 -44.43 10.65 -5.71
N CYS A 585 -44.31 10.41 -4.41
CA CYS A 585 -44.30 9.09 -3.80
C CYS A 585 -45.57 8.81 -2.98
N ASP A 586 -46.07 7.58 -3.10
CA ASP A 586 -47.12 7.01 -2.28
C ASP A 586 -46.49 6.02 -1.29
N LEU A 587 -46.33 6.44 -0.03
CA LEU A 587 -45.64 5.64 0.99
C LEU A 587 -46.49 4.46 1.51
N THR A 588 -47.78 4.42 1.16
CA THR A 588 -48.67 3.29 1.45
C THR A 588 -48.51 2.18 0.41
N GLN A 589 -48.36 2.55 -0.87
CA GLN A 589 -48.15 1.63 -1.98
C GLN A 589 -46.66 1.30 -2.25
N GLU A 590 -45.74 1.97 -1.55
CA GLU A 590 -44.28 1.93 -1.80
C GLU A 590 -43.90 2.22 -3.27
N SER A 591 -44.63 3.14 -3.91
CA SER A 591 -44.47 3.53 -5.32
C SER A 591 -44.13 5.02 -5.48
N CYS A 592 -43.36 5.38 -6.52
CA CYS A 592 -43.04 6.77 -6.85
C CYS A 592 -43.13 7.00 -8.36
N ALA A 593 -43.65 8.17 -8.75
CA ALA A 593 -43.63 8.67 -10.12
C ALA A 593 -42.76 9.92 -10.21
N SER A 594 -42.00 10.06 -11.30
CA SER A 594 -41.20 11.27 -11.56
C SER A 594 -42.13 12.41 -12.00
N LEU A 595 -41.98 13.60 -11.40
CA LEU A 595 -42.85 14.76 -11.64
C LEU A 595 -42.23 15.75 -12.64
N VAL A 596 -41.45 15.26 -13.61
CA VAL A 596 -40.52 16.07 -14.40
C VAL A 596 -41.25 17.07 -15.30
N THR A 597 -41.11 18.35 -14.97
CA THR A 597 -41.33 19.47 -15.89
C THR A 597 -40.18 19.57 -16.89
N GLU A 598 -40.45 20.17 -18.04
CA GLU A 598 -39.55 20.32 -19.21
C GLU A 598 -38.30 21.19 -18.97
N ASN A 599 -38.03 21.62 -17.73
CA ASN A 599 -36.87 22.44 -17.37
C ASN A 599 -36.42 22.10 -15.93
N PRO A 600 -35.50 21.13 -15.74
CA PRO A 600 -35.13 20.64 -14.42
C PRO A 600 -34.29 21.67 -13.65
N ALA A 601 -34.89 22.29 -12.63
CA ALA A 601 -34.23 23.17 -11.69
C ALA A 601 -33.00 22.48 -11.08
N THR A 602 -31.80 22.92 -11.48
CA THR A 602 -30.58 22.10 -11.32
C THR A 602 -30.12 22.01 -9.86
N THR A 603 -30.50 22.99 -9.03
CA THR A 603 -30.56 22.83 -7.57
C THR A 603 -31.91 23.32 -7.05
N LEU A 604 -32.79 22.39 -6.70
CA LEU A 604 -34.14 22.69 -6.21
C LEU A 604 -34.09 23.01 -4.70
N ASN A 605 -33.53 24.17 -4.33
CA ASN A 605 -33.14 24.46 -2.94
C ASN A 605 -34.31 24.65 -1.97
N SER A 606 -35.49 25.04 -2.45
CA SER A 606 -36.70 25.21 -1.65
C SER A 606 -37.94 24.77 -2.41
N LEU A 607 -38.89 24.14 -1.72
CA LEU A 607 -40.17 23.69 -2.23
C LEU A 607 -41.27 23.97 -1.19
N ARG A 608 -42.35 24.62 -1.61
CA ARG A 608 -43.59 24.74 -0.83
C ARG A 608 -44.78 24.30 -1.67
N VAL A 609 -45.59 23.39 -1.13
CA VAL A 609 -46.88 23.00 -1.72
C VAL A 609 -47.98 23.95 -1.24
N HIS A 610 -48.89 24.29 -2.14
CA HIS A 610 -50.08 25.09 -1.84
C HIS A 610 -51.18 24.22 -1.20
N ASP A 611 -51.63 24.64 -0.03
CA ASP A 611 -52.43 23.87 0.93
C ASP A 611 -53.80 23.37 0.48
N LEU A 612 -54.33 23.88 -0.63
CA LEU A 612 -55.67 23.58 -1.16
C LEU A 612 -55.61 22.91 -2.55
N ASN A 613 -55.06 23.61 -3.56
CA ASN A 613 -55.02 23.13 -4.95
C ASN A 613 -53.78 22.28 -5.31
N GLY A 614 -52.78 22.19 -4.43
CA GLY A 614 -51.56 21.42 -4.67
C GLY A 614 -50.55 22.04 -5.65
N ASP A 615 -50.70 23.31 -6.05
CA ASP A 615 -49.67 24.03 -6.83
C ASP A 615 -48.32 24.03 -6.07
N LEU A 616 -47.22 24.02 -6.80
CA LEU A 616 -45.86 23.93 -6.25
C LEU A 616 -45.10 25.24 -6.46
N PHE A 617 -44.58 25.82 -5.39
CA PHE A 617 -43.67 26.95 -5.44
C PHE A 617 -42.23 26.46 -5.21
N ILE A 618 -41.33 26.80 -6.12
CA ILE A 618 -39.95 26.32 -6.14
C ILE A 618 -39.00 27.51 -6.21
N ALA A 619 -37.89 27.43 -5.46
CA ALA A 619 -36.78 28.36 -5.56
C ALA A 619 -35.54 27.62 -6.08
N ASP A 620 -35.13 27.92 -7.31
CA ASP A 620 -33.90 27.43 -7.92
C ASP A 620 -32.77 28.46 -7.69
N GLY A 621 -31.93 28.19 -6.70
CA GLY A 621 -30.79 29.04 -6.35
C GLY A 621 -29.67 29.01 -7.39
N SER A 622 -29.61 27.99 -8.26
CA SER A 622 -28.61 27.92 -9.35
C SER A 622 -29.00 28.78 -10.55
N ALA A 623 -30.28 28.79 -10.92
CA ALA A 623 -30.80 29.62 -11.99
C ALA A 623 -31.17 31.05 -11.54
N GLY A 624 -31.36 31.27 -10.22
CA GLY A 624 -31.86 32.52 -9.68
C GLY A 624 -33.34 32.76 -10.02
N LYS A 625 -34.16 31.71 -9.97
CA LYS A 625 -35.56 31.74 -10.43
C LYS A 625 -36.53 31.24 -9.36
N LEU A 626 -37.66 31.94 -9.26
CA LEU A 626 -38.87 31.40 -8.65
C LEU A 626 -39.72 30.75 -9.75
N LEU A 627 -40.20 29.54 -9.50
CA LEU A 627 -41.06 28.78 -10.41
C LEU A 627 -42.37 28.44 -9.70
N LYS A 628 -43.48 28.49 -10.43
CA LYS A 628 -44.78 27.97 -10.02
C LYS A 628 -45.20 26.85 -10.97
N LEU A 629 -45.41 25.66 -10.42
CA LEU A 629 -45.94 24.50 -11.13
C LEU A 629 -47.36 24.18 -10.66
N SER A 630 -48.14 23.47 -11.46
CA SER A 630 -49.35 22.78 -10.99
C SER A 630 -49.02 21.47 -10.26
N ALA A 631 -50.01 20.89 -9.57
CA ALA A 631 -49.86 19.65 -8.79
C ALA A 631 -49.37 18.42 -9.59
N ASN A 632 -49.49 18.44 -10.92
CA ASN A 632 -48.97 17.41 -11.84
C ASN A 632 -47.58 17.75 -12.42
N GLY A 633 -46.93 18.84 -11.97
CA GLY A 633 -45.61 19.27 -12.39
C GLY A 633 -45.56 20.27 -13.56
N ALA A 634 -46.65 20.54 -14.28
CA ALA A 634 -46.60 21.45 -15.43
C ALA A 634 -46.31 22.91 -15.02
N LEU A 635 -45.51 23.64 -15.81
CA LEU A 635 -45.11 25.02 -15.51
C LEU A 635 -46.27 26.01 -15.73
N LYS A 636 -46.61 26.78 -14.69
CA LYS A 636 -47.62 27.85 -14.75
C LYS A 636 -47.00 29.24 -14.92
N SER A 637 -45.94 29.54 -14.16
CA SER A 637 -45.29 30.85 -14.16
C SER A 637 -43.84 30.75 -13.67
N ALA A 638 -42.98 31.67 -14.11
CA ALA A 638 -41.56 31.71 -13.76
C ALA A 638 -41.08 33.16 -13.73
N VAL A 639 -40.32 33.54 -12.69
CA VAL A 639 -39.78 34.90 -12.52
C VAL A 639 -38.34 34.85 -11.99
N ASP A 640 -37.49 35.68 -12.59
CA ASP A 640 -36.08 35.82 -12.24
C ASP A 640 -35.95 36.74 -11.02
N ARG A 641 -35.30 36.27 -9.94
CA ARG A 641 -35.19 36.98 -8.66
C ARG A 641 -33.86 36.68 -7.97
N PRO A 642 -33.16 37.66 -7.38
CA PRO A 642 -31.94 37.39 -6.60
C PRO A 642 -32.26 36.61 -5.31
N LEU A 643 -32.06 35.29 -5.35
CA LEU A 643 -32.27 34.38 -4.21
C LEU A 643 -31.04 34.32 -3.28
N PRO A 644 -31.20 34.15 -1.95
CA PRO A 644 -30.10 33.78 -1.06
C PRO A 644 -29.64 32.34 -1.34
N ASP A 645 -28.45 32.00 -0.83
CA ASP A 645 -27.81 30.70 -1.08
C ASP A 645 -28.56 29.53 -0.38
N LYS A 646 -29.43 29.86 0.57
CA LYS A 646 -30.45 28.98 1.17
C LYS A 646 -31.81 29.68 1.13
N PRO A 647 -32.58 29.58 0.04
CA PRO A 647 -33.92 30.15 -0.04
C PRO A 647 -34.90 29.32 0.79
N VAL A 648 -35.78 30.00 1.51
CA VAL A 648 -36.84 29.40 2.33
C VAL A 648 -38.18 29.96 1.88
N LEU A 649 -39.04 29.09 1.33
CA LEU A 649 -40.39 29.45 0.90
C LEU A 649 -41.43 29.07 1.96
N ARG A 650 -42.21 30.04 2.42
CA ARG A 650 -43.41 29.81 3.25
C ARG A 650 -44.64 30.44 2.58
N LEU A 651 -45.78 29.79 2.74
CA LEU A 651 -47.07 30.29 2.28
C LEU A 651 -47.95 30.47 3.52
N ASP A 652 -48.42 31.70 3.76
CA ASP A 652 -49.30 32.02 4.89
C ASP A 652 -50.28 33.11 4.46
N SER A 653 -51.52 33.05 4.95
CA SER A 653 -52.57 34.08 4.74
C SER A 653 -52.80 34.54 3.28
N GLY A 654 -52.46 33.72 2.28
CA GLY A 654 -52.54 34.08 0.86
C GLY A 654 -51.35 34.90 0.32
N LEU A 655 -50.20 34.82 0.99
CA LEU A 655 -48.96 35.50 0.62
C LEU A 655 -47.79 34.51 0.58
N LEU A 656 -46.85 34.72 -0.35
CA LEU A 656 -45.64 33.92 -0.50
C LEU A 656 -44.45 34.67 0.10
N PHE A 657 -43.90 34.14 1.18
CA PHE A 657 -42.78 34.74 1.91
C PHE A 657 -41.46 34.07 1.51
N ILE A 658 -40.39 34.86 1.37
CA ILE A 658 -39.03 34.37 1.16
C ILE A 658 -37.99 35.20 1.92
N ASN A 659 -36.93 34.57 2.43
CA ASN A 659 -35.81 35.27 3.03
C ASN A 659 -35.03 36.13 2.00
N SER A 660 -34.63 37.34 2.40
CA SER A 660 -33.93 38.29 1.55
C SER A 660 -32.46 37.91 1.33
N LYS A 661 -31.94 38.12 0.11
CA LYS A 661 -30.50 37.98 -0.18
C LYS A 661 -29.67 39.11 0.46
N GLN A 662 -30.27 40.27 0.74
CA GLN A 662 -29.54 41.52 0.98
C GLN A 662 -29.43 41.92 2.45
N GLY A 663 -30.40 41.58 3.30
CA GLY A 663 -30.42 41.96 4.72
C GLY A 663 -31.09 40.94 5.64
N PRO A 664 -31.24 41.26 6.94
CA PRO A 664 -32.04 40.47 7.88
C PRO A 664 -33.53 40.77 7.64
N ALA A 665 -34.05 40.34 6.50
CA ALA A 665 -35.40 40.68 6.05
C ALA A 665 -36.10 39.53 5.33
N ILE A 666 -37.42 39.60 5.24
CA ILE A 666 -38.29 38.65 4.54
C ILE A 666 -39.11 39.43 3.51
N SER A 667 -38.93 39.10 2.22
CA SER A 667 -39.72 39.69 1.13
C SER A 667 -41.10 39.03 1.08
N VAL A 668 -42.14 39.86 0.95
CA VAL A 668 -43.54 39.42 0.80
C VAL A 668 -43.92 39.48 -0.68
N LEU A 669 -44.32 38.35 -1.26
CA LEU A 669 -44.56 38.20 -2.70
C LEU A 669 -46.00 37.74 -3.01
N ARG A 670 -46.47 38.14 -4.20
CA ARG A 670 -47.68 37.60 -4.84
C ARG A 670 -47.47 36.18 -5.35
N TYR A 671 -48.55 35.40 -5.37
CA TYR A 671 -48.54 33.97 -5.74
C TYR A 671 -49.50 33.61 -6.90
N GLU A 672 -50.30 34.58 -7.34
CA GLU A 672 -51.26 34.48 -8.45
C GLU A 672 -50.54 34.42 -9.80
N ASP A 673 -51.04 33.63 -10.76
CA ASP A 673 -50.26 33.26 -11.96
C ASP A 673 -49.77 34.47 -12.80
N THR A 674 -50.58 35.53 -12.88
CA THR A 674 -50.32 36.75 -13.65
C THR A 674 -49.41 37.77 -12.96
N ALA A 675 -49.17 37.62 -11.65
CA ALA A 675 -48.37 38.53 -10.84
C ALA A 675 -47.33 37.80 -9.97
N PHE A 676 -47.06 36.53 -10.29
CA PHE A 676 -46.26 35.63 -9.49
C PHE A 676 -44.87 36.21 -9.18
N GLY A 677 -44.43 36.16 -7.92
CA GLY A 677 -43.13 36.68 -7.52
C GLY A 677 -43.00 38.20 -7.49
N GLN A 678 -44.04 38.97 -7.88
CA GLN A 678 -44.10 40.41 -7.67
C GLN A 678 -44.03 40.71 -6.17
N GLN A 679 -43.10 41.57 -5.78
CA GLN A 679 -42.92 41.97 -4.39
C GLN A 679 -43.97 43.01 -3.99
N LEU A 680 -44.62 42.77 -2.85
CA LEU A 680 -45.55 43.69 -2.19
C LEU A 680 -44.83 44.51 -1.11
N ASP A 681 -43.97 43.85 -0.32
CA ASP A 681 -43.34 44.44 0.87
C ASP A 681 -42.01 43.74 1.22
N GLU A 682 -41.24 44.28 2.17
CA GLU A 682 -40.05 43.67 2.76
C GLU A 682 -39.96 43.92 4.27
N ILE A 683 -40.27 42.89 5.04
CA ILE A 683 -40.30 42.93 6.50
C ILE A 683 -38.87 42.90 7.03
N LEU A 684 -38.43 43.99 7.67
CA LEU A 684 -37.08 44.18 8.18
C LEU A 684 -36.99 43.78 9.67
N LEU A 685 -36.14 42.79 9.99
CA LEU A 685 -36.06 42.17 11.31
C LEU A 685 -34.82 42.63 12.08
N LEU A 686 -35.00 43.56 13.02
CA LEU A 686 -33.90 44.16 13.81
C LEU A 686 -34.11 44.01 15.34
N PRO A 687 -34.28 42.79 15.89
CA PRO A 687 -34.41 42.61 17.32
C PRO A 687 -33.09 42.98 18.04
N PRO A 688 -33.10 43.66 19.20
CA PRO A 688 -31.86 44.19 19.81
C PRO A 688 -30.73 43.15 20.00
N PRO A 689 -31.00 41.90 20.47
CA PRO A 689 -29.94 40.89 20.65
C PRO A 689 -29.42 40.27 19.34
N ALA A 690 -29.98 40.65 18.17
CA ALA A 690 -29.41 40.35 16.85
C ALA A 690 -28.45 41.45 16.39
N LEU A 691 -28.74 42.72 16.73
CA LEU A 691 -27.84 43.85 16.46
C LEU A 691 -26.53 43.71 17.26
N GLU A 692 -26.63 43.30 18.53
CA GLU A 692 -25.47 43.07 19.41
C GLU A 692 -24.56 41.90 18.97
N ARG A 693 -25.09 40.95 18.18
CA ARG A 693 -24.34 39.78 17.64
C ARG A 693 -24.09 39.86 16.13
N GLU A 694 -24.42 40.98 15.50
CA GLU A 694 -24.29 41.19 14.05
C GLU A 694 -25.00 40.13 13.19
N HIS A 695 -26.14 39.60 13.66
CA HIS A 695 -26.97 38.62 12.94
C HIS A 695 -27.71 39.30 11.75
N THR A 696 -26.99 39.45 10.63
CA THR A 696 -27.40 40.25 9.46
C THR A 696 -28.12 39.47 8.35
N ARG A 697 -28.47 38.20 8.58
CA ARG A 697 -29.17 37.35 7.60
C ARG A 697 -30.26 36.48 8.23
N VAL A 698 -31.32 36.20 7.46
CA VAL A 698 -32.36 35.22 7.80
C VAL A 698 -31.97 33.86 7.25
N TRP A 699 -31.85 32.86 8.13
CA TRP A 699 -31.53 31.48 7.74
C TRP A 699 -32.78 30.65 7.42
N ASP A 700 -33.75 30.67 8.32
CA ASP A 700 -35.05 29.98 8.20
C ASP A 700 -36.10 30.70 9.07
N PHE A 701 -37.37 30.57 8.73
CA PHE A 701 -38.50 31.16 9.43
C PHE A 701 -39.78 30.33 9.25
N ALA A 702 -40.71 30.38 10.20
CA ALA A 702 -42.00 29.67 10.15
C ALA A 702 -43.08 30.37 11.00
N SER A 703 -44.35 30.23 10.62
CA SER A 703 -45.53 30.71 11.37
C SER A 703 -46.24 29.58 12.11
N ASN A 704 -46.79 29.85 13.30
CA ASN A 704 -47.70 28.92 14.00
C ASN A 704 -48.56 29.68 15.03
N GLY A 705 -49.88 29.52 14.98
CA GLY A 705 -50.80 30.34 15.79
C GLY A 705 -50.60 31.84 15.52
N ASN A 706 -50.35 32.61 16.59
CA ASN A 706 -50.20 34.07 16.54
C ASN A 706 -48.74 34.57 16.51
N HIS A 707 -47.75 33.72 16.18
CA HIS A 707 -46.33 34.09 16.20
C HIS A 707 -45.59 33.69 14.92
N TRP A 708 -44.45 34.35 14.71
CA TRP A 708 -43.42 33.97 13.73
C TRP A 708 -42.10 33.63 14.44
N TRP A 709 -41.53 32.48 14.09
CA TRP A 709 -40.22 32.02 14.50
C TRP A 709 -39.23 32.34 13.41
N VAL A 710 -38.11 32.99 13.72
CA VAL A 710 -37.06 33.32 12.75
C VAL A 710 -35.69 32.98 13.33
N THR A 711 -34.92 32.15 12.63
CA THR A 711 -33.48 32.03 12.86
C THR A 711 -32.77 33.16 12.13
N LEU A 712 -32.17 34.08 12.88
CA LEU A 712 -31.21 35.05 12.34
C LEU A 712 -29.78 34.54 12.59
N PHE A 713 -28.87 34.80 11.65
CA PHE A 713 -27.47 34.40 11.74
C PHE A 713 -26.51 35.48 11.22
N ASN A 714 -25.26 35.40 11.67
CA ASN A 714 -24.14 36.18 11.15
C ASN A 714 -23.37 35.31 10.11
N PRO A 715 -23.22 35.78 8.86
CA PRO A 715 -22.61 34.98 7.80
C PRO A 715 -21.07 34.85 7.92
N ASP A 716 -20.39 35.71 8.67
CA ASP A 716 -18.93 35.74 8.75
C ASP A 716 -18.37 34.77 9.80
N ASN A 717 -19.15 34.47 10.85
CA ASN A 717 -18.76 33.55 11.93
C ASN A 717 -19.68 32.32 12.09
N GLY A 718 -20.89 32.34 11.51
CA GLY A 718 -21.89 31.27 11.63
C GLY A 718 -22.71 31.28 12.94
N ASP A 719 -22.55 32.29 13.79
CA ASP A 719 -23.37 32.46 15.01
C ASP A 719 -24.84 32.66 14.64
N SER A 720 -25.76 32.10 15.42
CA SER A 720 -27.18 32.09 15.10
C SER A 720 -28.08 31.90 16.33
N ALA A 721 -29.22 32.59 16.33
CA ALA A 721 -30.22 32.48 17.37
C ALA A 721 -31.64 32.46 16.81
N LEU A 722 -32.55 31.86 17.58
CA LEU A 722 -33.98 31.81 17.29
C LEU A 722 -34.69 32.97 17.99
N TYR A 723 -35.44 33.74 17.22
CA TYR A 723 -36.20 34.90 17.67
C TYR A 723 -37.69 34.63 17.44
N LEU A 724 -38.50 35.01 18.43
CA LEU A 724 -39.95 34.97 18.38
C LEU A 724 -40.48 36.39 18.13
N PHE A 725 -41.31 36.52 17.11
CA PHE A 725 -42.08 37.70 16.76
C PHE A 725 -43.58 37.39 16.88
N ASP A 726 -44.42 38.40 17.03
CA ASP A 726 -45.87 38.23 16.91
C ASP A 726 -46.31 38.21 15.44
N ARG A 727 -47.61 37.99 15.20
CA ARG A 727 -48.24 37.96 13.88
C ARG A 727 -47.99 39.23 13.06
N ASP A 728 -47.85 40.37 13.74
CA ASP A 728 -47.68 41.68 13.13
C ASP A 728 -46.17 42.07 13.06
N TRP A 729 -45.30 41.07 13.19
CA TRP A 729 -43.82 41.10 13.10
C TRP A 729 -43.11 41.97 14.14
N SER A 730 -43.76 42.27 15.27
CA SER A 730 -43.09 42.91 16.41
C SER A 730 -42.27 41.89 17.20
N TYR A 731 -41.06 42.26 17.61
CA TYR A 731 -40.16 41.39 18.37
C TYR A 731 -40.69 41.11 19.78
N VAL A 732 -40.86 39.83 20.12
CA VAL A 732 -41.34 39.38 21.44
C VAL A 732 -40.17 38.97 22.33
N ARG A 733 -39.33 38.01 21.89
CA ARG A 733 -38.17 37.53 22.66
C ARG A 733 -37.19 36.69 21.83
N GLN A 734 -35.91 36.69 22.22
CA GLN A 734 -34.98 35.63 21.84
C GLN A 734 -35.34 34.36 22.63
N LEU A 735 -35.23 33.19 22.00
CA LEU A 735 -35.33 31.89 22.66
C LEU A 735 -33.93 31.35 22.98
N SER A 736 -33.77 30.76 24.17
CA SER A 736 -32.55 30.02 24.53
C SER A 736 -32.35 28.81 23.63
N ARG A 737 -31.10 28.36 23.55
CA ARG A 737 -30.64 27.21 22.74
C ARG A 737 -29.45 26.55 23.44
N ASP A 738 -29.60 26.28 24.74
CA ASP A 738 -28.46 25.97 25.63
C ASP A 738 -27.71 24.68 25.21
N GLU A 739 -28.34 23.82 24.40
CA GLU A 739 -27.75 22.60 23.82
C GLU A 739 -27.43 22.67 22.31
N MET A 740 -27.83 23.73 21.57
CA MET A 740 -27.80 23.73 20.09
C MET A 740 -27.49 25.10 19.43
N ASN A 741 -26.22 25.47 19.36
CA ASN A 741 -25.71 26.67 18.64
C ASN A 741 -25.69 26.54 17.10
N LEU A 742 -26.61 25.77 16.50
CA LEU A 742 -26.68 25.55 15.05
C LEU A 742 -27.94 26.19 14.46
N ALA A 743 -27.82 26.90 13.34
CA ALA A 743 -28.93 27.66 12.76
C ALA A 743 -30.19 26.80 12.51
N GLY A 744 -30.01 25.58 11.99
CA GLY A 744 -31.02 24.52 11.88
C GLY A 744 -32.14 24.82 10.88
N GLN A 745 -33.08 23.89 10.69
CA GLN A 745 -34.27 24.08 9.85
C GLN A 745 -35.56 23.96 10.67
N LEU A 746 -36.54 24.80 10.34
CA LEU A 746 -37.81 24.95 11.05
C LEU A 746 -38.95 24.24 10.31
N VAL A 747 -39.74 23.44 11.03
CA VAL A 747 -40.91 22.71 10.51
C VAL A 747 -42.08 22.80 11.48
N ASN A 748 -43.26 23.15 10.95
CA ASN A 748 -44.52 23.12 11.69
C ASN A 748 -44.98 21.68 11.88
N TRP A 749 -45.26 21.28 13.13
CA TRP A 749 -45.81 19.96 13.46
C TRP A 749 -47.00 20.12 14.40
N GLY A 750 -48.20 20.32 13.83
CA GLY A 750 -49.38 20.73 14.56
C GLY A 750 -49.14 22.05 15.30
N ARG A 751 -49.48 22.12 16.60
CA ARG A 751 -49.27 23.28 17.48
C ARG A 751 -47.83 23.42 18.01
N LYS A 752 -46.84 22.87 17.28
CA LYS A 752 -45.42 22.85 17.65
C LYS A 752 -44.53 23.25 16.49
N ILE A 753 -43.36 23.78 16.81
CA ILE A 753 -42.25 24.01 15.89
C ILE A 753 -41.13 23.01 16.21
N LEU A 754 -40.65 22.33 15.18
CA LEU A 754 -39.46 21.49 15.23
C LEU A 754 -38.27 22.25 14.66
N LEU A 755 -37.12 22.16 15.34
CA LEU A 755 -35.82 22.69 14.91
C LEU A 755 -34.83 21.53 14.79
N PHE A 756 -34.36 21.24 13.57
CA PHE A 756 -33.45 20.13 13.30
C PHE A 756 -32.15 20.54 12.60
N SER A 757 -31.13 19.69 12.65
CA SER A 757 -29.85 19.90 11.97
C SER A 757 -29.26 18.58 11.47
N GLN A 758 -28.64 18.59 10.29
CA GLN A 758 -27.98 17.39 9.73
C GLN A 758 -26.77 16.92 10.57
N GLN A 759 -26.29 17.75 11.49
CA GLN A 759 -25.10 17.48 12.32
C GLN A 759 -25.42 16.80 13.67
N GLN A 760 -26.70 16.68 14.07
CA GLN A 760 -27.11 16.14 15.37
C GLN A 760 -28.37 15.27 15.23
N SER A 761 -28.50 14.21 16.03
CA SER A 761 -29.60 13.25 15.95
C SER A 761 -30.90 13.72 16.61
N GLY A 762 -30.82 14.58 17.62
CA GLY A 762 -31.97 15.16 18.31
C GLY A 762 -32.61 16.30 17.54
N VAL A 763 -33.93 16.42 17.64
CA VAL A 763 -34.73 17.52 17.08
C VAL A 763 -35.33 18.33 18.23
N LEU A 764 -34.96 19.61 18.34
CA LEU A 764 -35.53 20.51 19.33
C LEU A 764 -37.01 20.76 19.03
N ARG A 765 -37.82 20.87 20.08
CA ARG A 765 -39.28 21.03 19.98
C ARG A 765 -39.74 22.22 20.81
N TYR A 766 -40.44 23.14 20.18
CA TYR A 766 -41.04 24.30 20.85
C TYR A 766 -42.57 24.26 20.71
N GLY A 767 -43.29 24.58 21.77
CA GLY A 767 -44.73 24.81 21.72
C GLY A 767 -45.08 26.16 21.08
N GLU A 768 -46.36 26.38 20.77
CA GLU A 768 -46.92 27.57 20.10
C GLU A 768 -46.58 28.93 20.76
N ALA A 769 -46.23 28.95 22.05
CA ALA A 769 -45.77 30.17 22.75
C ALA A 769 -44.24 30.36 22.72
N GLY A 770 -43.49 29.53 21.99
CA GLY A 770 -42.03 29.46 22.03
C GLY A 770 -41.47 28.91 23.34
N ALA A 771 -42.26 28.15 24.11
CA ALA A 771 -41.77 27.39 25.25
C ALA A 771 -41.05 26.12 24.74
N GLU A 772 -39.87 25.84 25.29
CA GLU A 772 -39.09 24.64 24.95
C GLU A 772 -39.73 23.39 25.57
N GLU A 773 -39.77 22.30 24.81
CA GLU A 773 -40.21 20.98 25.24
C GLU A 773 -39.07 19.97 25.13
N ALA A 774 -39.21 18.81 25.78
CA ALA A 774 -38.26 17.70 25.68
C ALA A 774 -37.93 17.34 24.22
N ILE A 775 -36.63 17.22 23.93
CA ILE A 775 -36.07 16.93 22.61
C ILE A 775 -36.71 15.68 22.03
N PHE A 776 -37.04 15.75 20.73
CA PHE A 776 -37.53 14.60 19.99
C PHE A 776 -36.35 13.78 19.46
N HIS A 777 -36.25 12.54 19.95
CA HIS A 777 -35.32 11.52 19.45
C HIS A 777 -36.09 10.49 18.62
N SER A 778 -35.62 10.22 17.40
CA SER A 778 -36.17 9.15 16.56
C SER A 778 -35.37 7.87 16.79
N PRO A 779 -35.98 6.80 17.36
CA PRO A 779 -35.27 5.53 17.54
C PRO A 779 -34.86 4.91 16.20
N LEU A 780 -35.65 5.09 15.14
CA LEU A 780 -35.30 4.63 13.78
C LEU A 780 -34.06 5.35 13.21
N LEU A 781 -33.83 6.61 13.58
CA LEU A 781 -32.62 7.34 13.19
C LEU A 781 -31.42 6.84 13.99
N GLU A 782 -31.59 6.64 15.29
CA GLU A 782 -30.55 6.15 16.21
C GLU A 782 -30.11 4.71 15.85
N ASP A 783 -31.03 3.82 15.51
CA ASP A 783 -30.74 2.49 14.96
C ASP A 783 -29.87 2.56 13.69
N ILE A 784 -30.19 3.47 12.76
CA ILE A 784 -29.42 3.65 11.51
C ILE A 784 -28.02 4.22 11.78
N ILE A 785 -27.88 5.11 12.75
CA ILE A 785 -26.58 5.65 13.18
C ILE A 785 -25.73 4.53 13.80
N ASN A 786 -26.31 3.75 14.72
CA ASN A 786 -25.63 2.69 15.46
C ASN A 786 -25.25 1.48 14.57
N ASP A 787 -26.11 1.07 13.65
CA ASP A 787 -25.82 0.01 12.67
C ASP A 787 -24.67 0.41 11.73
N ARG A 788 -24.68 1.64 11.20
CA ARG A 788 -23.61 2.17 10.36
C ARG A 788 -22.30 2.32 11.13
N ALA A 789 -22.33 2.78 12.38
CA ALA A 789 -21.15 2.89 13.24
C ALA A 789 -20.51 1.50 13.48
N SER A 790 -21.32 0.51 13.88
CA SER A 790 -20.87 -0.86 14.15
C SER A 790 -20.25 -1.53 12.93
N LYS A 791 -20.92 -1.43 11.77
CA LYS A 791 -20.40 -1.97 10.49
C LYS A 791 -19.11 -1.26 10.05
N ARG A 792 -18.98 0.05 10.32
CA ARG A 792 -17.76 0.82 10.05
C ARG A 792 -16.60 0.40 10.96
N GLN A 793 -16.84 0.18 12.26
CA GLN A 793 -15.81 -0.32 13.18
C GLN A 793 -15.30 -1.70 12.73
N PHE A 794 -16.19 -2.66 12.49
CA PHE A 794 -15.78 -4.02 12.11
C PHE A 794 -15.01 -4.04 10.77
N THR A 795 -15.47 -3.28 9.76
CA THR A 795 -14.75 -3.18 8.48
C THR A 795 -13.42 -2.43 8.59
N ALA A 796 -13.33 -1.40 9.44
CA ALA A 796 -12.07 -0.71 9.73
C ALA A 796 -11.07 -1.62 10.46
N LEU A 797 -11.51 -2.36 11.49
CA LEU A 797 -10.67 -3.33 12.23
C LEU A 797 -10.12 -4.41 11.31
N ALA A 798 -10.93 -4.97 10.40
CA ALA A 798 -10.48 -5.91 9.38
C ALA A 798 -9.43 -5.29 8.43
N TRP A 799 -9.68 -4.05 7.96
CA TRP A 799 -8.74 -3.31 7.10
C TRP A 799 -7.40 -3.01 7.79
N TYR A 800 -7.41 -2.48 9.01
CA TYR A 800 -6.21 -2.17 9.77
C TYR A 800 -5.41 -3.44 10.10
N SER A 801 -6.09 -4.53 10.50
CA SER A 801 -5.45 -5.83 10.74
C SER A 801 -4.71 -6.34 9.49
N PHE A 802 -5.33 -6.22 8.32
CA PHE A 802 -4.73 -6.65 7.05
C PHE A 802 -3.57 -5.74 6.60
N ILE A 803 -3.69 -4.43 6.83
CA ILE A 803 -2.63 -3.44 6.60
C ILE A 803 -1.41 -3.72 7.49
N VAL A 804 -1.61 -3.99 8.78
CA VAL A 804 -0.53 -4.35 9.73
C VAL A 804 0.12 -5.69 9.35
N LEU A 805 -0.66 -6.68 8.92
CA LEU A 805 -0.13 -7.95 8.43
C LEU A 805 0.77 -7.76 7.20
N LEU A 806 0.32 -6.98 6.20
CA LEU A 806 1.13 -6.70 5.01
C LEU A 806 2.37 -5.87 5.31
N LEU A 807 2.28 -4.88 6.21
CA LEU A 807 3.41 -4.07 6.65
C LEU A 807 4.46 -4.92 7.38
N THR A 808 4.04 -5.82 8.27
CA THR A 808 4.97 -6.72 8.99
C THR A 808 5.62 -7.75 8.06
N ILE A 809 4.88 -8.30 7.07
CA ILE A 809 5.45 -9.15 6.01
C ILE A 809 6.46 -8.36 5.16
N ALA A 810 6.14 -7.12 4.78
CA ALA A 810 7.03 -6.28 3.99
C ALA A 810 8.35 -5.98 4.72
N ILE A 811 8.25 -5.47 5.95
CA ILE A 811 9.41 -5.17 6.82
C ILE A 811 10.23 -6.45 7.08
N GLY A 812 9.57 -7.57 7.39
CA GLY A 812 10.22 -8.87 7.59
C GLY A 812 10.96 -9.36 6.36
N GLY A 813 10.35 -9.25 5.17
CA GLY A 813 10.97 -9.62 3.89
C GLY A 813 12.21 -8.78 3.57
N PHE A 814 12.15 -7.47 3.75
CA PHE A 814 13.32 -6.58 3.56
C PHE A 814 14.41 -6.80 4.62
N ALA A 815 14.06 -7.00 5.88
CA ALA A 815 15.03 -7.33 6.94
C ALA A 815 15.74 -8.66 6.68
N TYR A 816 14.99 -9.69 6.24
CA TYR A 816 15.53 -10.98 5.81
C TYR A 816 16.49 -10.83 4.62
N ALA A 817 16.08 -10.06 3.60
CA ALA A 817 16.91 -9.79 2.43
C ALA A 817 18.21 -9.05 2.79
N TYR A 818 18.13 -8.05 3.68
CA TYR A 818 19.30 -7.33 4.17
C TYR A 818 20.25 -8.23 4.98
N PHE A 819 19.72 -9.04 5.91
CA PHE A 819 20.54 -10.00 6.65
C PHE A 819 21.28 -10.99 5.73
N TYR A 820 20.57 -11.59 4.77
CA TYR A 820 21.17 -12.54 3.84
C TYR A 820 22.11 -11.88 2.81
N SER A 821 21.92 -10.61 2.44
CA SER A 821 22.83 -9.92 1.51
C SER A 821 24.17 -9.59 2.16
N VAL A 822 24.17 -9.09 3.40
CA VAL A 822 25.40 -8.85 4.16
C VAL A 822 26.09 -10.19 4.49
N ARG A 823 25.34 -11.25 4.81
CA ARG A 823 25.87 -12.62 4.93
C ARG A 823 26.56 -13.10 3.65
N ALA A 824 25.97 -12.86 2.48
CA ALA A 824 26.58 -13.21 1.20
C ALA A 824 27.91 -12.46 0.98
N LEU A 825 28.02 -11.21 1.42
CA LEU A 825 29.23 -10.39 1.30
C LEU A 825 30.36 -10.86 2.24
N VAL A 826 30.02 -11.17 3.50
CA VAL A 826 30.95 -11.72 4.50
C VAL A 826 31.56 -13.06 4.08
N TYR A 827 30.77 -13.93 3.44
CA TYR A 827 31.26 -15.24 2.96
C TYR A 827 31.83 -15.22 1.52
N LYS A 828 31.48 -14.24 0.66
CA LYS A 828 32.12 -14.08 -0.67
C LYS A 828 33.60 -13.65 -0.53
N SER A 829 33.89 -12.79 0.44
CA SER A 829 35.19 -12.12 0.59
C SER A 829 36.27 -12.97 1.27
N ARG A 830 35.91 -14.09 1.92
CA ARG A 830 36.82 -14.88 2.77
C ARG A 830 36.54 -16.38 2.63
N PRO A 831 37.25 -17.11 1.75
CA PRO A 831 37.13 -18.56 1.63
C PRO A 831 37.80 -19.27 2.82
N ALA A 832 37.02 -20.06 3.57
CA ALA A 832 37.50 -20.72 4.78
C ALA A 832 38.49 -21.86 4.49
N ARG A 833 39.47 -22.09 5.37
CA ARG A 833 40.35 -23.28 5.34
C ARG A 833 39.71 -24.43 6.12
N GLY A 834 40.36 -25.59 6.16
CA GLY A 834 40.20 -26.49 7.30
C GLY A 834 41.15 -26.06 8.42
N ALA A 835 40.87 -26.50 9.65
CA ALA A 835 41.88 -26.60 10.68
C ALA A 835 42.83 -27.76 10.32
N ASP A 836 44.13 -27.53 10.49
CA ASP A 836 45.15 -28.57 10.40
C ASP A 836 45.10 -29.45 11.69
N PRO A 837 45.69 -30.66 11.72
CA PRO A 837 45.57 -31.57 12.87
C PRO A 837 46.13 -30.98 14.18
N LEU A 838 45.45 -31.25 15.30
CA LEU A 838 45.89 -30.81 16.63
C LEU A 838 46.90 -31.79 17.27
N ASP A 839 46.80 -33.07 16.92
CA ASP A 839 47.55 -34.18 17.52
C ASP A 839 49.07 -33.92 17.53
N ASP A 840 49.62 -33.38 16.44
CA ASP A 840 51.07 -33.12 16.27
C ASP A 840 51.60 -31.95 17.12
N ILE A 841 50.72 -31.12 17.70
CA ILE A 841 51.09 -29.94 18.50
C ILE A 841 50.47 -29.91 19.90
N ALA A 842 49.65 -30.91 20.27
CA ALA A 842 48.81 -30.88 21.47
C ALA A 842 49.59 -30.56 22.75
N ASP A 843 50.69 -31.28 22.99
CA ASP A 843 51.55 -31.12 24.18
C ASP A 843 52.30 -29.78 24.22
N GLN A 844 52.35 -29.04 23.10
CA GLN A 844 53.00 -27.74 22.96
C GLN A 844 52.03 -26.55 23.13
N ILE A 845 50.73 -26.80 23.36
CA ILE A 845 49.75 -25.72 23.52
C ILE A 845 49.75 -25.23 24.98
N HIS A 846 50.01 -23.94 25.17
CA HIS A 846 49.77 -23.26 26.43
C HIS A 846 48.35 -22.70 26.46
N TRP A 847 47.52 -23.18 27.39
CA TRP A 847 46.11 -22.78 27.50
C TRP A 847 45.91 -21.60 28.45
N VAL A 848 45.15 -20.60 28.02
CA VAL A 848 44.73 -19.45 28.85
C VAL A 848 43.66 -19.91 29.83
N LYS A 849 43.86 -19.61 31.13
CA LYS A 849 42.93 -19.98 32.20
C LYS A 849 41.54 -19.36 31.97
N ALA A 850 40.50 -20.11 32.31
CA ALA A 850 39.14 -19.56 32.41
C ALA A 850 39.05 -18.58 33.60
N ALA A 851 38.23 -17.54 33.47
CA ALA A 851 38.06 -16.56 34.54
C ALA A 851 37.36 -17.17 35.76
N SER A 852 38.07 -17.25 36.89
CA SER A 852 37.60 -17.86 38.15
C SER A 852 36.27 -17.27 38.67
N THR A 853 35.99 -16.00 38.40
CA THR A 853 34.78 -15.30 38.85
C THR A 853 33.57 -15.46 37.92
N ARG A 854 33.69 -16.12 36.75
CA ARG A 854 32.64 -16.19 35.71
C ARG A 854 31.28 -16.66 36.22
N SER A 855 31.23 -17.81 36.90
CA SER A 855 29.98 -18.40 37.40
C SER A 855 29.34 -17.54 38.50
N GLY A 856 30.16 -16.97 39.39
CA GLY A 856 29.73 -16.06 40.44
C GLY A 856 29.12 -14.78 39.87
N GLN A 857 29.84 -14.05 39.01
CA GLN A 857 29.38 -12.77 38.46
C GLN A 857 28.13 -12.93 37.59
N LEU A 858 28.02 -13.99 36.77
CA LEU A 858 26.82 -14.27 35.98
C LEU A 858 25.58 -14.55 36.86
N ARG A 859 25.74 -15.22 38.00
CA ARG A 859 24.65 -15.44 38.97
C ARG A 859 24.21 -14.12 39.62
N HIS A 860 25.15 -13.31 40.09
CA HIS A 860 24.83 -12.00 40.69
C HIS A 860 24.16 -11.06 39.68
N ALA A 861 24.64 -11.00 38.43
CA ALA A 861 24.01 -10.25 37.35
C ALA A 861 22.58 -10.75 37.05
N SER A 862 22.36 -12.07 37.05
CA SER A 862 21.03 -12.65 36.85
C SER A 862 20.06 -12.25 37.97
N ILE A 863 20.51 -12.28 39.23
CA ILE A 863 19.72 -11.86 40.39
C ILE A 863 19.41 -10.37 40.34
N ALA A 864 20.40 -9.52 40.03
CA ALA A 864 20.22 -8.08 39.87
C ALA A 864 19.20 -7.73 38.76
N CYS A 865 19.21 -8.46 37.64
CA CYS A 865 18.19 -8.29 36.60
C CYS A 865 16.77 -8.63 37.09
N VAL A 866 16.60 -9.68 37.91
CA VAL A 866 15.28 -10.03 38.48
C VAL A 866 14.81 -8.98 39.48
N ILE A 867 15.69 -8.52 40.39
CA ILE A 867 15.36 -7.46 41.36
C ILE A 867 14.97 -6.16 40.64
N LEU A 868 15.72 -5.76 39.61
CA LEU A 868 15.42 -4.55 38.83
C LEU A 868 14.12 -4.70 38.02
N ALA A 869 13.84 -5.88 37.46
CA ALA A 869 12.57 -6.15 36.78
C ALA A 869 11.37 -6.05 37.74
N LEU A 870 11.48 -6.62 38.95
CA LEU A 870 10.45 -6.51 39.99
C LEU A 870 10.23 -5.05 40.41
N ALA A 871 11.31 -4.28 40.62
CA ALA A 871 11.22 -2.86 40.96
C ALA A 871 10.49 -2.06 39.86
N VAL A 872 10.81 -2.29 38.59
CA VAL A 872 10.11 -1.65 37.45
C VAL A 872 8.63 -2.02 37.41
N LEU A 873 8.28 -3.30 37.61
CA LEU A 873 6.87 -3.74 37.62
C LEU A 873 6.08 -3.11 38.78
N VAL A 874 6.65 -3.03 39.98
CA VAL A 874 6.04 -2.33 41.13
C VAL A 874 5.86 -0.84 40.85
N THR A 875 6.84 -0.18 40.20
CA THR A 875 6.70 1.22 39.79
C THR A 875 5.59 1.42 38.75
N LEU A 876 5.47 0.53 37.76
CA LEU A 876 4.39 0.59 36.76
C LEU A 876 3.01 0.38 37.39
N MET A 877 2.87 -0.56 38.34
CA MET A 877 1.63 -0.73 39.11
C MET A 877 1.28 0.53 39.91
N GLY A 878 2.27 1.16 40.57
CA GLY A 878 2.09 2.42 41.29
C GLY A 878 1.75 3.64 40.40
N LEU A 879 1.93 3.53 39.09
CA LEU A 879 1.59 4.56 38.10
C LEU A 879 0.20 4.35 37.44
N GLY A 880 -0.58 3.35 37.87
CA GLY A 880 -1.91 3.09 37.32
C GLY A 880 -1.91 2.54 35.88
N VAL A 881 -0.81 1.90 35.48
CA VAL A 881 -0.59 1.37 34.12
C VAL A 881 -1.55 0.22 33.80
N SER A 882 -2.01 0.14 32.54
CA SER A 882 -3.00 -0.85 32.10
C SER A 882 -2.51 -2.30 32.23
N ALA A 883 -3.43 -3.25 32.30
CA ALA A 883 -3.11 -4.68 32.36
C ALA A 883 -2.33 -5.18 31.12
N VAL A 884 -2.58 -4.60 29.94
CA VAL A 884 -1.89 -4.96 28.69
C VAL A 884 -0.48 -4.34 28.65
N GLN A 885 -0.30 -3.09 29.09
CA GLN A 885 1.02 -2.49 29.29
C GLN A 885 1.85 -3.23 30.36
N LEU A 886 1.24 -3.70 31.45
CA LEU A 886 1.92 -4.53 32.47
C LEU A 886 2.35 -5.89 31.89
N LEU A 887 1.50 -6.55 31.10
CA LEU A 887 1.86 -7.79 30.40
C LEU A 887 3.01 -7.58 29.40
N ALA A 888 2.97 -6.48 28.64
CA ALA A 888 4.03 -6.08 27.71
C ALA A 888 5.36 -5.85 28.43
N ALA A 889 5.34 -5.16 29.58
CA ALA A 889 6.52 -4.93 30.41
C ALA A 889 7.09 -6.25 30.97
N MET A 890 6.25 -7.15 31.49
CA MET A 890 6.70 -8.47 31.97
C MET A 890 7.41 -9.26 30.87
N ILE A 891 6.83 -9.33 29.67
CA ILE A 891 7.42 -10.05 28.53
C ILE A 891 8.78 -9.46 28.16
N ALA A 892 8.90 -8.12 28.05
CA ALA A 892 10.15 -7.45 27.74
C ALA A 892 11.25 -7.66 28.80
N LEU A 893 10.88 -7.69 30.09
CA LEU A 893 11.82 -7.83 31.21
C LEU A 893 12.34 -9.27 31.41
N ILE A 894 11.59 -10.29 31.00
CA ILE A 894 12.03 -11.71 31.06
C ILE A 894 13.20 -11.98 30.10
N GLY A 895 13.25 -11.26 28.97
CA GLY A 895 14.24 -11.44 27.90
C GLY A 895 15.71 -11.41 28.34
N PRO A 896 16.18 -10.33 28.98
CA PRO A 896 17.56 -10.22 29.48
C PRO A 896 17.94 -11.34 30.48
N PHE A 897 17.02 -11.72 31.37
CA PHE A 897 17.26 -12.81 32.33
C PHE A 897 17.42 -14.16 31.62
N ALA A 898 16.51 -14.49 30.68
CA ALA A 898 16.62 -15.70 29.87
C ALA A 898 17.92 -15.72 29.05
N GLY A 899 18.36 -14.57 28.53
CA GLY A 899 19.64 -14.41 27.85
C GLY A 899 20.85 -14.71 28.74
N LEU A 900 20.88 -14.18 29.97
CA LEU A 900 21.94 -14.48 30.94
C LEU A 900 21.97 -15.96 31.33
N GLN A 901 20.81 -16.60 31.51
CA GLN A 901 20.72 -18.03 31.79
C GLN A 901 21.27 -18.90 30.64
N LEU A 902 21.10 -18.49 29.38
CA LEU A 902 21.72 -19.18 28.24
C LEU A 902 23.26 -19.09 28.23
N ILE A 903 23.83 -17.95 28.63
CA ILE A 903 25.30 -17.76 28.74
C ILE A 903 25.88 -18.48 29.97
N LEU A 904 25.10 -18.63 31.04
CA LEU A 904 25.49 -19.40 32.23
C LEU A 904 25.46 -20.92 31.98
N ARG A 905 24.60 -21.40 31.07
CA ARG A 905 24.47 -22.83 30.72
C ARG A 905 25.34 -23.28 29.54
N SER A 906 25.97 -22.37 28.81
CA SER A 906 26.82 -22.73 27.67
C SER A 906 28.21 -23.21 28.10
N GLU A 907 28.73 -24.19 27.36
CA GLU A 907 30.09 -24.73 27.52
C GLU A 907 31.19 -23.62 27.57
N PRO A 908 32.33 -23.89 28.21
CA PRO A 908 33.48 -23.00 28.14
C PRO A 908 34.03 -22.87 26.72
N GLU A 909 34.58 -21.69 26.43
CA GLU A 909 35.31 -21.37 25.20
C GLU A 909 36.79 -21.26 25.59
N HIS A 910 37.68 -21.85 24.80
CA HIS A 910 39.10 -21.99 25.16
C HIS A 910 40.02 -21.30 24.15
N LEU A 911 41.16 -20.82 24.66
CA LEU A 911 42.18 -20.11 23.90
C LEU A 911 43.55 -20.69 24.23
N GLY A 912 44.22 -21.25 23.23
CA GLY A 912 45.56 -21.81 23.31
C GLY A 912 46.56 -21.03 22.47
N LEU A 913 47.84 -21.09 22.85
CA LEU A 913 48.96 -20.57 22.09
C LEU A 913 49.94 -21.71 21.82
N SER A 914 50.43 -21.82 20.59
CA SER A 914 51.54 -22.72 20.23
C SER A 914 52.44 -22.00 19.23
N ASN A 915 53.69 -21.74 19.62
CA ASN A 915 54.62 -20.91 18.86
C ASN A 915 53.96 -19.56 18.46
N GLU A 916 53.95 -19.17 17.18
CA GLU A 916 53.26 -17.97 16.70
C GLU A 916 51.77 -18.18 16.32
N GLN A 917 51.20 -19.36 16.61
CA GLN A 917 49.84 -19.73 16.24
C GLN A 917 48.86 -19.62 17.41
N LEU A 918 47.68 -19.09 17.10
CA LEU A 918 46.55 -18.98 18.02
C LEU A 918 45.59 -20.15 17.79
N VAL A 919 45.31 -20.93 18.82
CA VAL A 919 44.35 -22.04 18.81
C VAL A 919 43.05 -21.56 19.46
N LEU A 920 41.95 -21.53 18.70
CA LEU A 920 40.62 -21.23 19.22
C LEU A 920 39.80 -22.50 19.39
N VAL A 921 39.03 -22.61 20.47
CA VAL A 921 37.95 -23.58 20.65
C VAL A 921 36.66 -22.86 21.02
N ASP A 922 35.68 -22.93 20.12
CA ASP A 922 34.33 -22.39 20.27
C ASP A 922 33.43 -23.35 21.08
N HIS A 923 32.33 -22.84 21.67
CA HIS A 923 31.35 -23.51 22.57
C HIS A 923 30.64 -24.77 21.99
N ARG A 924 31.08 -25.25 20.84
CA ARG A 924 30.62 -26.45 20.10
C ARG A 924 31.68 -27.55 20.07
N GLN A 925 32.75 -27.38 20.86
CA GLN A 925 34.02 -28.12 20.78
C GLN A 925 34.62 -28.14 19.36
N LEU A 926 34.46 -27.04 18.62
CA LEU A 926 35.04 -26.86 17.28
C LEU A 926 36.34 -26.07 17.40
N TYR A 927 37.45 -26.63 16.90
CA TYR A 927 38.76 -25.97 16.93
C TYR A 927 39.23 -25.45 15.58
N HIS A 928 40.03 -24.37 15.62
CA HIS A 928 40.84 -23.91 14.49
C HIS A 928 42.10 -23.20 14.99
N LEU A 929 43.22 -23.49 14.33
CA LEU A 929 44.52 -22.82 14.51
C LEU A 929 44.83 -21.86 13.35
N ALA A 930 45.49 -20.73 13.61
CA ALA A 930 46.04 -19.84 12.59
C ALA A 930 47.03 -18.80 13.18
N SER A 931 47.85 -18.19 12.32
CA SER A 931 48.71 -17.03 12.65
C SER A 931 48.42 -15.81 11.75
N GLY A 932 48.92 -14.65 12.17
CA GLY A 932 48.92 -13.41 11.40
C GLY A 932 47.54 -12.99 10.85
N PRO A 933 47.43 -12.60 9.56
CA PRO A 933 46.23 -11.96 9.01
C PRO A 933 45.00 -12.87 8.91
N ARG A 934 45.13 -14.18 9.21
CA ARG A 934 43.99 -15.11 9.31
C ARG A 934 43.24 -15.00 10.63
N ILE A 935 43.88 -14.46 11.67
CA ILE A 935 43.23 -14.12 12.94
C ILE A 935 42.41 -12.85 12.69
N HIS A 936 41.11 -12.90 12.97
CA HIS A 936 40.22 -11.74 12.90
C HIS A 936 39.77 -11.34 14.31
N TYR A 937 39.67 -10.04 14.61
CA TYR A 937 39.21 -9.59 15.93
C TYR A 937 38.35 -8.32 15.90
N ARG A 938 37.47 -8.16 16.88
CA ARG A 938 36.78 -6.89 17.17
C ARG A 938 36.25 -6.84 18.60
N GLY A 939 36.88 -6.00 19.43
CA GLY A 939 36.47 -5.87 20.83
C GLY A 939 36.78 -7.17 21.60
N PRO A 940 35.82 -7.79 22.29
CA PRO A 940 36.02 -9.05 23.00
C PRO A 940 35.91 -10.30 22.09
N PHE A 941 35.64 -10.15 20.80
CA PHE A 941 35.49 -11.29 19.89
C PHE A 941 36.75 -11.55 19.07
N VAL A 942 37.20 -12.81 19.03
CA VAL A 942 38.30 -13.31 18.19
C VAL A 942 37.75 -14.46 17.33
N ILE A 943 38.16 -14.50 16.06
CA ILE A 943 37.56 -15.35 15.03
C ILE A 943 38.65 -15.93 14.12
N ILE A 944 38.65 -17.24 13.91
CA ILE A 944 39.38 -17.92 12.83
C ILE A 944 38.36 -18.67 11.97
N ASP A 945 38.22 -18.24 10.72
CA ASP A 945 37.19 -18.66 9.78
C ASP A 945 35.77 -18.68 10.39
N ASP A 946 35.20 -19.81 10.85
CA ASP A 946 33.88 -19.86 11.55
C ASP A 946 33.96 -20.31 13.01
N VAL A 947 35.16 -20.48 13.56
CA VAL A 947 35.39 -20.67 15.00
C VAL A 947 35.50 -19.28 15.61
N VAL A 948 34.61 -18.97 16.53
CA VAL A 948 34.49 -17.67 17.21
C VAL A 948 34.62 -17.91 18.70
N ILE A 949 35.37 -17.06 19.41
CA ILE A 949 35.35 -17.01 20.87
C ILE A 949 35.08 -15.59 21.37
N PHE A 950 34.55 -15.51 22.57
CA PHE A 950 34.36 -14.31 23.37
C PHE A 950 35.34 -14.32 24.54
N THR A 951 36.38 -13.48 24.47
CA THR A 951 37.44 -13.42 25.49
C THR A 951 36.98 -12.77 26.80
N GLY A 952 35.81 -12.12 26.81
CA GLY A 952 35.17 -11.51 27.97
C GLY A 952 35.15 -9.99 27.98
N THR A 953 34.27 -9.42 28.83
CA THR A 953 34.17 -7.99 29.15
C THR A 953 34.25 -7.75 30.66
N VAL A 954 33.88 -6.57 31.17
CA VAL A 954 33.83 -6.28 32.63
C VAL A 954 32.59 -6.90 33.28
N LEU A 955 31.47 -6.94 32.57
CA LEU A 955 30.19 -7.49 33.04
C LEU A 955 30.06 -8.99 32.76
N LEU A 956 30.87 -9.52 31.85
CA LEU A 956 30.84 -10.90 31.38
C LEU A 956 32.29 -11.42 31.23
N PRO A 957 33.04 -11.73 32.30
CA PRO A 957 34.37 -12.30 32.19
C PRO A 957 34.30 -13.73 31.62
N THR A 958 35.36 -14.19 30.95
CA THR A 958 35.35 -15.50 30.28
C THR A 958 36.71 -16.18 30.35
N LEU A 959 37.76 -15.51 29.86
CA LEU A 959 39.16 -15.89 30.05
C LEU A 959 39.82 -14.99 31.11
N ASP A 960 40.91 -15.45 31.72
CA ASP A 960 41.73 -14.64 32.60
C ASP A 960 42.35 -13.47 31.84
N ARG A 961 42.21 -12.27 32.40
CA ARG A 961 42.63 -11.02 31.74
C ARG A 961 44.14 -10.82 31.78
N SER A 962 44.81 -11.24 32.85
CA SER A 962 46.25 -11.03 33.01
C SER A 962 47.02 -11.88 31.99
N GLN A 963 46.60 -13.13 31.79
CA GLN A 963 47.12 -14.02 30.76
C GLN A 963 46.70 -13.60 29.35
N LEU A 964 45.43 -13.19 29.14
CA LEU A 964 44.96 -12.71 27.84
C LEU A 964 45.76 -11.49 27.36
N ASP A 965 45.98 -10.50 28.24
CA ASP A 965 46.61 -9.23 27.88
C ASP A 965 48.12 -9.34 27.68
N SER A 966 48.79 -10.23 28.41
CA SER A 966 50.24 -10.47 28.26
C SER A 966 50.59 -11.44 27.13
N LEU A 967 49.90 -12.57 27.01
CA LEU A 967 50.28 -13.65 26.09
C LEU A 967 49.56 -13.55 24.74
N ALA A 968 48.23 -13.52 24.74
CA ALA A 968 47.45 -13.65 23.51
C ALA A 968 47.24 -12.33 22.75
N ARG A 969 47.14 -11.21 23.47
CA ARG A 969 46.77 -9.92 22.87
C ARG A 969 47.75 -9.36 21.82
N PRO A 970 49.07 -9.59 21.90
CA PRO A 970 49.99 -9.27 20.80
C PRO A 970 49.62 -10.01 19.50
N LEU A 971 49.49 -11.34 19.55
CA LEU A 971 49.13 -12.17 18.39
C LEU A 971 47.74 -11.81 17.83
N ILE A 972 46.76 -11.57 18.72
CA ILE A 972 45.42 -11.13 18.31
C ILE A 972 45.48 -9.77 17.58
N ARG A 973 46.28 -8.81 18.07
CA ARG A 973 46.41 -7.48 17.45
C ARG A 973 47.13 -7.49 16.10
N ALA A 974 48.02 -8.46 15.85
CA ALA A 974 48.65 -8.70 14.55
C ALA A 974 47.68 -9.26 13.49
N GLY A 975 46.49 -9.70 13.89
CA GLY A 975 45.40 -10.07 13.00
C GLY A 975 44.67 -8.89 12.35
N ILE A 976 43.66 -9.19 11.53
CA ILE A 976 42.84 -8.17 10.86
C ILE A 976 41.65 -7.76 11.74
N ARG A 977 41.54 -6.47 12.03
CA ARG A 977 40.41 -5.88 12.75
C ARG A 977 39.16 -5.83 11.85
N VAL A 978 38.12 -6.59 12.19
CA VAL A 978 36.90 -6.71 11.38
C VAL A 978 35.77 -5.75 11.78
N ASP A 979 34.81 -5.54 10.88
CA ASP A 979 33.65 -4.69 11.10
C ASP A 979 32.57 -5.36 12.00
N ARG A 980 31.66 -4.55 12.54
CA ARG A 980 30.59 -5.04 13.43
C ARG A 980 29.62 -6.01 12.75
N LYS A 981 29.37 -5.89 11.44
CA LYS A 981 28.44 -6.75 10.71
C LYS A 981 29.06 -8.12 10.43
N THR A 982 30.35 -8.19 10.07
CA THR A 982 31.11 -9.47 9.99
C THR A 982 30.96 -10.27 11.28
N VAL A 983 31.21 -9.64 12.44
CA VAL A 983 31.12 -10.34 13.74
C VAL A 983 29.70 -10.79 14.06
N LEU A 984 28.70 -9.93 13.90
CA LEU A 984 27.29 -10.29 14.13
C LEU A 984 26.85 -11.50 13.29
N ILE A 985 27.23 -11.54 12.01
CA ILE A 985 26.91 -12.66 11.11
C ILE A 985 27.65 -13.94 11.51
N LYS A 986 28.92 -13.84 11.93
CA LYS A 986 29.71 -14.99 12.39
C LYS A 986 29.17 -15.58 13.70
N LEU A 987 28.79 -14.73 14.66
CA LEU A 987 28.15 -15.14 15.91
C LEU A 987 26.79 -15.82 15.69
N ILE A 988 26.00 -15.33 14.73
CA ILE A 988 24.70 -15.94 14.39
C ILE A 988 24.90 -17.27 13.65
N GLU A 989 25.88 -17.39 12.74
CA GLU A 989 26.17 -18.67 12.06
C GLU A 989 26.77 -19.71 13.02
N SER A 990 27.66 -19.30 13.94
CA SER A 990 28.15 -20.20 14.99
C SER A 990 27.10 -20.55 16.04
N HIS A 991 25.95 -19.84 16.07
CA HIS A 991 24.90 -19.95 17.08
C HIS A 991 25.41 -19.62 18.51
N HIS A 992 26.41 -18.74 18.60
CA HIS A 992 27.12 -18.35 19.83
C HIS A 992 26.16 -18.01 20.98
N PRO A 993 26.44 -18.42 22.23
CA PRO A 993 25.58 -18.15 23.39
C PRO A 993 25.22 -16.67 23.54
N VAL A 994 26.18 -15.77 23.34
CA VAL A 994 25.98 -14.31 23.35
C VAL A 994 24.99 -13.86 22.27
N ALA A 995 25.08 -14.39 21.04
CA ALA A 995 24.12 -14.06 19.99
C ALA A 995 22.71 -14.58 20.31
N ARG A 996 22.58 -15.84 20.73
CA ARG A 996 21.29 -16.42 21.16
C ARG A 996 20.66 -15.61 22.31
N ALA A 997 21.45 -15.22 23.30
CA ALA A 997 21.00 -14.36 24.39
C ALA A 997 20.49 -13.00 23.89
N THR A 998 21.22 -12.33 22.99
CA THR A 998 20.74 -11.07 22.39
C THR A 998 19.50 -11.25 21.51
N GLN A 999 19.33 -12.39 20.84
CA GLN A 999 18.14 -12.70 20.05
C GLN A 999 16.90 -12.88 20.94
N VAL A 1000 17.03 -13.61 22.05
CA VAL A 1000 15.93 -13.79 23.03
C VAL A 1000 15.53 -12.47 23.67
N ALA A 1001 16.51 -11.65 24.09
CA ALA A 1001 16.25 -10.32 24.66
C ALA A 1001 15.65 -9.33 23.64
N ALA A 1002 16.06 -9.38 22.37
CA ALA A 1002 15.49 -8.53 21.33
C ALA A 1002 14.08 -8.95 20.92
N LEU A 1003 13.80 -10.26 20.82
CA LEU A 1003 12.49 -10.78 20.44
C LEU A 1003 11.42 -10.45 21.50
N SER A 1004 11.73 -10.69 22.77
CA SER A 1004 10.84 -10.37 23.90
C SER A 1004 10.53 -8.88 24.03
N LEU A 1005 11.54 -8.01 23.91
CA LEU A 1005 11.34 -6.56 23.87
C LEU A 1005 10.49 -6.11 22.66
N LEU A 1006 10.67 -6.74 21.50
CA LEU A 1006 9.85 -6.48 20.31
C LEU A 1006 8.39 -6.94 20.49
N THR A 1007 8.15 -8.10 21.11
CA THR A 1007 6.79 -8.55 21.48
C THR A 1007 6.12 -7.58 22.46
N GLY A 1008 6.87 -7.10 23.47
CA GLY A 1008 6.37 -6.07 24.39
C GLY A 1008 5.95 -4.78 23.67
N MET A 1009 6.79 -4.25 22.78
CA MET A 1009 6.44 -3.06 22.00
C MET A 1009 5.22 -3.28 21.09
N ILE A 1010 5.05 -4.47 20.50
CA ILE A 1010 3.86 -4.78 19.68
C ILE A 1010 2.57 -4.71 20.52
N LEU A 1011 2.57 -5.23 21.76
CA LEU A 1011 1.39 -5.18 22.62
C LEU A 1011 1.00 -3.73 22.98
N VAL A 1012 1.97 -2.87 23.30
CA VAL A 1012 1.72 -1.44 23.58
C VAL A 1012 1.22 -0.70 22.33
N VAL A 1013 1.76 -1.00 21.15
CA VAL A 1013 1.31 -0.38 19.88
C VAL A 1013 -0.09 -0.85 19.49
N LEU A 1014 -0.45 -2.11 19.73
CA LEU A 1014 -1.81 -2.60 19.53
C LEU A 1014 -2.81 -1.86 20.43
N GLU A 1015 -2.49 -1.70 21.71
CA GLU A 1015 -3.36 -0.99 22.67
C GLU A 1015 -3.68 0.45 22.25
N GLN A 1016 -2.77 1.13 21.55
CA GLN A 1016 -2.96 2.51 21.05
C GLN A 1016 -3.75 2.61 19.73
N LEU A 1017 -4.21 1.50 19.15
CA LEU A 1017 -5.11 1.54 18.00
C LEU A 1017 -6.53 1.95 18.44
N PRO A 1018 -7.30 2.66 17.59
CA PRO A 1018 -8.70 2.93 17.85
C PRO A 1018 -9.53 1.64 17.64
N TRP A 1019 -9.91 1.01 18.75
CA TRP A 1019 -10.78 -0.16 18.81
C TRP A 1019 -12.26 0.23 18.69
#